data_AF-A0A9N8KTF6-F1
#
_entry.id   AF-A0A9N8KTF6-F1
#
_cell.length_a   1.000
_cell.length_b   1.000
_cell.length_c   1.000
_cell.angle_alpha   90.00
_cell.angle_beta   90.00
_cell.angle_gamma   90.00
#
_symmetry.space_group_name_H-M   'P 1'
#
loop_
_entity.id
_entity.type
_entity.pdbx_description
1 polymer ?
#
loop_
_entity_poly.entity_id
_entity_poly.type
_entity_poly.pdbx_seq_one_letter_code
_entity_poly.pdbx_strand_id
1 'polypeptide(L)'
;MPDTETTENPESTVPSDKQDAQNISNSDENDEPEDKWVIRECELYKDEYKDCTSFRGRFQQLFVYGETLDCNQWKKDYDNCCKWESDRDRKAADALIASEKARRMERLRAHYRNDVWKKRDAPPADWNKPLPEWMEKRNENTLLAQKAKELKEGKLLDDKKSSLYLGAETASFVECWLLPKLQFELGARFGRSAPTTYLKTYVLPQEHPECTLPWPAFKALKLSNPSRSLQTKLSKMGYPDLNTQCESGIFEQTLCAPARSVVAEAQMSRVLCRSVLSLRLIRVPMARNSSSFLIEDPKYSFLKELGLKEKNVGVFNGKWEANGQIIQSYSPANGKIIAEVQAASPADYEACAVAAQEAWHSWAELPAPSRGEIVRQIGDALREKLQPLGQLVSLEMGKILPEALGEVVEYIHVCDLALGLSRTLPGTIFPSERPGHVLLEKWNPLGAVGIITAFNFPVAVFGWNSALAMVCGDVSIWKPSDTTPLTAVAVTRIVESVLEKNNIPGAVAALCVGGKDIGEKIVKDERMKLVSFTGSTAVGQQVGVEVQRRFGRHLLELGGNNAIIVNSDANLDLLLNAALFACAGTAGQRCTTTRRLLIHKKVYSEVVSRLSKAFAGVVSRIGDPLLSETLIGPLHTPAALEGFKKTVAEAVKQGGKIEFGGKVIEREGYFVEPTIITGLPHDSPLVKTETFAPIVYCIEIPDLETGIQYNNEVDQGLSSSLFTENLGDIFKWIGPHGSDCGIVNVNIPTNGAEVGGAFGGEKATGGGRECGSDSWKNYMRRSTVTINYSGTIKLAQNIKFGDE
;
A
#
# COMPACT_ATOMS: atom_id res chain seq x y z
N MET A 1 14.72 69.07 -30.12
CA MET A 1 15.43 69.65 -31.29
C MET A 1 16.42 68.61 -31.77
N PRO A 2 16.49 68.39 -33.08
CA PRO A 2 15.56 67.43 -33.69
C PRO A 2 16.36 66.27 -34.34
N ASP A 3 15.84 65.33 -35.12
CA ASP A 3 15.13 65.37 -36.42
C ASP A 3 14.36 64.02 -36.57
N THR A 4 13.14 63.91 -37.10
CA THR A 4 12.70 64.02 -38.51
C THR A 4 13.45 63.04 -39.46
N GLU A 5 12.83 62.36 -40.43
CA GLU A 5 11.46 62.47 -40.95
C GLU A 5 10.95 61.19 -41.66
N THR A 6 9.81 61.35 -42.33
CA THR A 6 9.08 60.52 -43.32
C THR A 6 9.94 59.97 -44.49
N THR A 7 9.45 59.11 -45.40
CA THR A 7 8.09 58.54 -45.61
C THR A 7 8.19 57.00 -45.85
N GLU A 8 7.69 56.26 -46.85
CA GLU A 8 6.79 56.48 -48.01
C GLU A 8 6.04 55.20 -48.41
N ASN A 9 4.91 55.33 -49.12
CA ASN A 9 4.20 54.25 -49.81
C ASN A 9 3.28 54.86 -50.90
N PRO A 10 3.37 54.44 -52.18
CA PRO A 10 2.23 54.63 -53.09
C PRO A 10 1.93 53.43 -54.03
N GLU A 11 0.63 53.14 -54.15
CA GLU A 11 -0.15 52.90 -55.40
C GLU A 11 0.46 51.94 -56.48
N SER A 12 -0.22 50.91 -56.98
CA SER A 12 -1.60 50.79 -57.48
C SER A 12 -1.84 49.31 -57.94
N THR A 13 -2.91 48.85 -58.62
CA THR A 13 -4.19 49.41 -59.13
C THR A 13 -5.27 48.29 -59.12
N VAL A 14 -6.53 48.61 -59.43
CA VAL A 14 -7.63 47.64 -59.71
C VAL A 14 -8.42 48.15 -60.93
N PRO A 15 -8.54 47.39 -62.04
CA PRO A 15 -9.79 46.66 -62.39
C PRO A 15 -9.55 45.38 -63.26
N SER A 16 -10.51 44.53 -63.68
CA SER A 16 -11.87 44.11 -63.27
C SER A 16 -12.35 42.97 -64.20
N ASP A 17 -13.44 42.27 -63.84
CA ASP A 17 -14.41 41.60 -64.74
C ASP A 17 -14.09 40.30 -65.54
N LYS A 18 -14.78 39.23 -65.08
CA LYS A 18 -15.75 38.38 -65.83
C LYS A 18 -15.34 37.07 -66.56
N GLN A 19 -15.82 35.98 -65.95
CA GLN A 19 -16.69 34.91 -66.48
C GLN A 19 -16.16 33.82 -67.45
N ASP A 20 -16.21 32.59 -66.92
CA ASP A 20 -16.95 31.42 -67.44
C ASP A 20 -16.85 31.04 -68.94
N ALA A 21 -16.17 29.92 -69.25
CA ALA A 21 -16.83 28.71 -69.78
C ALA A 21 -15.89 27.49 -69.98
N GLN A 22 -16.18 26.41 -69.26
CA GLN A 22 -16.24 25.00 -69.69
C GLN A 22 -15.14 24.32 -70.58
N ASN A 23 -14.57 23.26 -70.00
CA ASN A 23 -14.51 21.85 -70.50
C ASN A 23 -13.18 21.20 -70.97
N ILE A 24 -12.73 20.22 -70.16
CA ILE A 24 -12.34 18.84 -70.52
C ILE A 24 -11.07 18.69 -71.40
N SER A 25 -9.91 18.23 -70.89
CA SER A 25 -9.72 16.85 -70.38
C SER A 25 -8.31 16.59 -69.79
N ASN A 26 -8.26 15.63 -68.85
CA ASN A 26 -7.16 14.71 -68.51
C ASN A 26 -5.72 15.22 -68.29
N SER A 27 -5.32 15.41 -67.02
CA SER A 27 -3.98 15.00 -66.52
C SER A 27 -3.91 14.92 -64.98
N ASP A 28 -4.73 14.08 -64.34
CA ASP A 28 -4.62 13.78 -62.90
C ASP A 28 -3.80 12.49 -62.67
N GLU A 29 -2.48 12.60 -62.55
CA GLU A 29 -1.65 11.54 -61.97
C GLU A 29 -0.31 12.09 -61.44
N ASN A 30 -0.07 11.94 -60.13
CA ASN A 30 1.20 12.08 -59.40
C ASN A 30 1.99 13.40 -59.51
N ASP A 31 1.72 14.34 -58.58
CA ASP A 31 2.62 15.47 -58.27
C ASP A 31 2.82 15.65 -56.74
N GLU A 32 3.11 14.56 -56.04
CA GLU A 32 3.40 14.59 -54.60
C GLU A 32 4.83 15.08 -54.29
N PRO A 33 5.05 15.78 -53.15
CA PRO A 33 6.39 16.15 -52.70
C PRO A 33 7.29 14.92 -52.47
N GLU A 34 8.52 14.95 -53.01
CA GLU A 34 9.51 13.87 -52.92
C GLU A 34 9.78 13.41 -51.47
N ASP A 35 9.76 14.36 -50.53
CA ASP A 35 9.96 14.14 -49.10
C ASP A 35 8.66 14.19 -48.26
N LYS A 36 7.49 13.88 -48.85
CA LYS A 36 6.19 13.87 -48.13
C LYS A 36 6.21 13.06 -46.82
N TRP A 37 7.03 12.01 -46.75
CA TRP A 37 7.25 11.14 -45.59
C TRP A 37 7.87 11.85 -44.37
N VAL A 38 8.35 13.08 -44.55
CA VAL A 38 8.90 13.93 -43.48
C VAL A 38 7.79 14.63 -42.68
N ILE A 39 6.62 14.83 -43.29
CA ILE A 39 5.44 15.48 -42.69
C ILE A 39 4.80 14.56 -41.64
N ARG A 40 4.41 15.13 -40.50
CA ARG A 40 3.63 14.46 -39.44
C ARG A 40 2.14 14.77 -39.55
N GLU A 41 1.31 13.98 -38.87
CA GLU A 41 -0.13 14.27 -38.67
C GLU A 41 -0.33 15.66 -38.03
N CYS A 42 -1.32 16.42 -38.48
CA CYS A 42 -1.40 17.84 -38.10
C CYS A 42 -1.63 18.09 -36.61
N GLU A 43 -2.35 17.23 -35.89
CA GLU A 43 -2.54 17.38 -34.44
C GLU A 43 -1.21 17.34 -33.66
N LEU A 44 -0.15 16.68 -34.18
CA LEU A 44 1.17 16.69 -33.53
C LEU A 44 1.83 18.07 -33.57
N TYR A 45 1.68 18.84 -34.66
CA TYR A 45 2.16 20.24 -34.72
C TYR A 45 1.35 21.16 -33.80
N LYS A 46 0.04 20.91 -33.71
CA LYS A 46 -0.89 21.61 -32.83
C LYS A 46 -0.57 21.40 -31.35
N ASP A 47 -0.22 20.18 -30.97
CA ASP A 47 0.13 19.82 -29.60
C ASP A 47 1.52 20.34 -29.22
N GLU A 48 2.53 20.24 -30.10
CA GLU A 48 3.82 20.92 -29.86
C GLU A 48 3.66 22.46 -29.78
N TYR A 49 2.71 23.06 -30.52
CA TYR A 49 2.35 24.48 -30.36
C TYR A 49 1.67 24.78 -29.01
N LYS A 50 0.70 23.96 -28.57
CA LYS A 50 0.07 24.08 -27.24
C LYS A 50 1.11 23.98 -26.13
N ASP A 51 1.96 22.96 -26.16
CA ASP A 51 2.97 22.74 -25.13
C ASP A 51 4.01 23.87 -25.11
N CYS A 52 4.50 24.30 -26.28
CA CYS A 52 5.42 25.44 -26.39
C CYS A 52 4.82 26.74 -25.83
N THR A 53 3.52 26.98 -26.04
CA THR A 53 2.82 28.19 -25.57
C THR A 53 2.25 28.08 -24.15
N SER A 54 2.13 26.88 -23.61
CA SER A 54 1.61 26.61 -22.25
C SER A 54 2.43 27.31 -21.16
N PHE A 55 1.81 27.62 -20.02
CA PHE A 55 2.51 28.17 -18.87
C PHE A 55 3.67 27.26 -18.41
N ARG A 56 3.46 25.94 -18.40
CA ARG A 56 4.48 24.95 -18.04
C ARG A 56 5.65 24.95 -19.02
N GLY A 57 5.37 24.96 -20.32
CA GLY A 57 6.40 25.01 -21.37
C GLY A 57 7.17 26.32 -21.37
N ARG A 58 6.49 27.47 -21.26
CA ARG A 58 7.14 28.79 -21.12
C ARG A 58 8.03 28.87 -19.89
N PHE A 59 7.57 28.37 -18.74
CA PHE A 59 8.37 28.31 -17.51
C PHE A 59 9.61 27.40 -17.69
N GLN A 60 9.44 26.22 -18.28
CA GLN A 60 10.55 25.30 -18.55
C GLN A 60 11.57 25.90 -19.54
N GLN A 61 11.12 26.59 -20.59
CA GLN A 61 12.01 27.28 -21.53
C GLN A 61 12.84 28.36 -20.78
N LEU A 62 12.17 29.23 -20.02
CA LEU A 62 12.83 30.28 -19.23
C LEU A 62 13.84 29.70 -18.23
N PHE A 63 13.51 28.57 -17.59
CA PHE A 63 14.38 27.90 -16.62
C PHE A 63 15.61 27.22 -17.27
N VAL A 64 15.46 26.63 -18.45
CA VAL A 64 16.53 25.86 -19.13
C VAL A 64 17.41 26.74 -20.02
N TYR A 65 16.84 27.75 -20.68
CA TYR A 65 17.52 28.57 -21.69
C TYR A 65 17.71 30.04 -21.27
N GLY A 66 17.09 30.48 -20.17
CA GLY A 66 17.11 31.89 -19.72
C GLY A 66 16.12 32.80 -20.47
N GLU A 67 15.48 32.29 -21.53
CA GLU A 67 14.49 33.00 -22.35
C GLU A 67 13.37 32.04 -22.82
N THR A 68 12.27 32.58 -23.35
CA THR A 68 11.18 31.76 -23.91
C THR A 68 11.25 31.71 -25.43
N LEU A 69 11.02 30.54 -26.02
CA LEU A 69 11.21 30.31 -27.46
C LEU A 69 10.11 30.95 -28.32
N ASP A 70 10.42 31.20 -29.60
CA ASP A 70 9.41 31.60 -30.57
C ASP A 70 8.57 30.39 -31.03
N CYS A 71 7.40 30.23 -30.45
CA CYS A 71 6.45 29.19 -30.82
C CYS A 71 5.71 29.46 -32.15
N ASN A 72 5.88 30.62 -32.81
CA ASN A 72 5.16 30.94 -34.04
C ASN A 72 5.47 29.97 -35.18
N GLN A 73 6.66 29.34 -35.21
CA GLN A 73 6.96 28.34 -36.24
C GLN A 73 6.09 27.08 -36.10
N TRP A 74 5.80 26.63 -34.89
CA TRP A 74 4.89 25.50 -34.65
C TRP A 74 3.48 25.80 -35.16
N LYS A 75 3.00 27.04 -34.99
CA LYS A 75 1.73 27.47 -35.56
C LYS A 75 1.75 27.47 -37.09
N LYS A 76 2.78 28.07 -37.72
CA LYS A 76 2.93 28.08 -39.19
C LYS A 76 2.98 26.66 -39.76
N ASP A 77 3.64 25.75 -39.06
CA ASP A 77 3.75 24.36 -39.48
C ASP A 77 2.41 23.61 -39.37
N TYR A 78 1.61 23.88 -38.33
CA TYR A 78 0.23 23.41 -38.24
C TYR A 78 -0.65 24.00 -39.36
N ASP A 79 -0.63 25.32 -39.54
CA ASP A 79 -1.40 26.03 -40.57
C ASP A 79 -1.04 25.53 -41.99
N ASN A 80 0.23 25.18 -42.24
CA ASN A 80 0.70 24.57 -43.49
C ASN A 80 0.30 23.10 -43.61
N CYS A 81 0.39 22.32 -42.53
CA CYS A 81 -0.03 20.93 -42.50
C CYS A 81 -1.50 20.78 -42.88
N CYS A 82 -2.39 21.59 -42.28
CA CYS A 82 -3.82 21.54 -42.57
C CYS A 82 -4.13 21.85 -44.05
N LYS A 83 -3.41 22.80 -44.68
CA LYS A 83 -3.55 23.08 -46.13
C LYS A 83 -3.06 21.94 -47.02
N TRP A 84 -2.03 21.20 -46.59
CA TRP A 84 -1.60 20.00 -47.30
C TRP A 84 -2.62 18.86 -47.16
N GLU A 85 -3.19 18.67 -45.96
CA GLU A 85 -4.24 17.66 -45.73
C GLU A 85 -5.56 17.97 -46.44
N SER A 86 -6.01 19.23 -46.47
CA SER A 86 -7.30 19.63 -47.08
C SER A 86 -7.20 19.95 -48.58
N ASP A 87 -6.29 20.87 -48.95
CA ASP A 87 -6.28 21.51 -50.28
C ASP A 87 -5.15 20.94 -51.17
N ARG A 88 -4.34 20.02 -50.64
CA ARG A 88 -3.11 19.50 -51.27
C ARG A 88 -2.14 20.60 -51.72
N ASP A 89 -2.07 21.70 -50.95
CA ASP A 89 -1.15 22.80 -51.22
C ASP A 89 0.33 22.36 -51.16
N ARG A 90 0.92 22.15 -52.34
CA ARG A 90 2.33 21.78 -52.49
C ARG A 90 3.29 22.78 -51.84
N LYS A 91 3.00 24.09 -51.89
CA LYS A 91 3.87 25.11 -51.28
C LYS A 91 3.85 25.04 -49.76
N ALA A 92 2.69 24.73 -49.18
CA ALA A 92 2.57 24.47 -47.75
C ALA A 92 3.34 23.19 -47.35
N ALA A 93 3.25 22.13 -48.15
CA ALA A 93 3.97 20.87 -47.92
C ALA A 93 5.50 21.05 -48.02
N ASP A 94 6.00 21.70 -49.07
CA ASP A 94 7.44 21.95 -49.27
C ASP A 94 8.02 22.81 -48.13
N ALA A 95 7.27 23.82 -47.66
CA ALA A 95 7.66 24.64 -46.50
C ALA A 95 7.70 23.83 -45.19
N LEU A 96 6.74 22.92 -44.99
CA LEU A 96 6.67 22.05 -43.81
C LEU A 96 7.82 21.02 -43.80
N ILE A 97 8.11 20.42 -44.95
CA ILE A 97 9.27 19.53 -45.16
C ILE A 97 10.58 20.27 -44.84
N ALA A 98 10.73 21.52 -45.31
CA ALA A 98 11.91 22.33 -44.99
C ALA A 98 12.05 22.62 -43.48
N SER A 99 10.96 22.96 -42.80
CA SER A 99 10.92 23.17 -41.34
C SER A 99 11.33 21.91 -40.57
N GLU A 100 10.82 20.74 -40.96
CA GLU A 100 11.19 19.46 -40.33
C GLU A 100 12.63 19.01 -40.63
N LYS A 101 13.12 19.21 -41.85
CA LYS A 101 14.54 18.98 -42.17
C LYS A 101 15.45 19.83 -41.27
N ALA A 102 15.11 21.10 -41.05
CA ALA A 102 15.82 21.98 -40.13
C ALA A 102 15.77 21.48 -38.66
N ARG A 103 14.58 21.14 -38.14
CA ARG A 103 14.42 20.57 -36.79
C ARG A 103 15.21 19.27 -36.58
N ARG A 104 15.16 18.34 -37.54
CA ARG A 104 15.91 17.08 -37.49
C ARG A 104 17.42 17.35 -37.44
N MET A 105 17.92 18.29 -38.25
CA MET A 105 19.34 18.67 -38.22
C MET A 105 19.76 19.33 -36.90
N GLU A 106 18.91 20.15 -36.25
CA GLU A 106 19.24 20.73 -34.94
C GLU A 106 19.26 19.67 -33.82
N ARG A 107 18.27 18.76 -33.80
CA ARG A 107 18.28 17.61 -32.87
C ARG A 107 19.54 16.74 -33.05
N LEU A 108 20.01 16.57 -34.30
CA LEU A 108 21.25 15.85 -34.60
C LEU A 108 22.53 16.62 -34.24
N ARG A 109 22.55 17.96 -34.31
CA ARG A 109 23.72 18.79 -33.91
C ARG A 109 24.12 18.54 -32.46
N ALA A 110 23.15 18.30 -31.57
CA ALA A 110 23.43 17.95 -30.17
C ALA A 110 24.17 16.61 -30.01
N HIS A 111 23.95 15.63 -30.89
CA HIS A 111 24.74 14.39 -30.93
C HIS A 111 26.11 14.59 -31.60
N TYR A 112 26.16 15.32 -32.72
CA TYR A 112 27.42 15.55 -33.46
C TYR A 112 28.44 16.46 -32.75
N ARG A 113 28.00 17.32 -31.83
CA ARG A 113 28.87 18.24 -31.05
C ARG A 113 29.31 17.68 -29.69
N ASN A 114 28.88 16.48 -29.31
CA ASN A 114 29.18 15.92 -27.99
C ASN A 114 30.54 15.19 -28.01
N ASP A 115 31.63 15.92 -27.74
CA ASP A 115 33.03 15.48 -27.88
C ASP A 115 33.51 14.48 -26.79
N VAL A 116 32.60 13.67 -26.23
CA VAL A 116 32.93 12.48 -25.43
C VAL A 116 33.52 11.35 -26.28
N TRP A 117 33.33 11.41 -27.60
CA TRP A 117 33.84 10.41 -28.55
C TRP A 117 34.85 11.07 -29.49
N LYS A 118 36.14 11.01 -29.13
CA LYS A 118 37.23 11.28 -30.07
C LYS A 118 36.95 10.56 -31.39
N LYS A 119 36.94 11.29 -32.50
CA LYS A 119 36.83 10.70 -33.84
C LYS A 119 37.83 9.57 -33.98
N ARG A 120 37.32 8.37 -34.28
CA ARG A 120 38.11 7.19 -34.64
C ARG A 120 38.11 7.11 -36.16
N ASP A 121 39.25 7.37 -36.78
CA ASP A 121 39.39 7.39 -38.24
C ASP A 121 39.35 5.97 -38.86
N ALA A 122 39.34 4.93 -38.02
CA ALA A 122 39.08 3.54 -38.38
C ALA A 122 38.34 2.82 -37.22
N PRO A 123 37.60 1.72 -37.49
CA PRO A 123 37.10 0.84 -36.43
C PRO A 123 38.24 0.32 -35.53
N PRO A 124 37.99 0.05 -34.24
CA PRO A 124 39.01 -0.58 -33.39
C PRO A 124 39.35 -1.99 -33.91
N ALA A 125 40.57 -2.45 -33.64
CA ALA A 125 41.10 -3.69 -34.23
C ALA A 125 40.31 -4.97 -33.85
N ASP A 126 39.47 -4.91 -32.83
CA ASP A 126 38.57 -5.95 -32.36
C ASP A 126 37.12 -5.81 -32.85
N TRP A 127 36.82 -4.89 -33.77
CA TRP A 127 35.47 -4.68 -34.32
C TRP A 127 34.85 -5.94 -34.97
N ASN A 128 35.68 -6.82 -35.54
CA ASN A 128 35.26 -8.09 -36.14
C ASN A 128 35.26 -9.27 -35.16
N LYS A 129 35.49 -9.03 -33.86
CA LYS A 129 35.48 -10.07 -32.83
C LYS A 129 34.02 -10.47 -32.53
N PRO A 130 33.70 -11.77 -32.38
CA PRO A 130 32.36 -12.20 -31.98
C PRO A 130 31.91 -11.53 -30.69
N LEU A 131 30.61 -11.28 -30.57
CA LEU A 131 30.04 -10.77 -29.33
C LEU A 131 30.30 -11.76 -28.19
N PRO A 132 30.50 -11.29 -26.95
CA PRO A 132 30.58 -12.17 -25.80
C PRO A 132 29.34 -13.08 -25.71
N GLU A 133 29.54 -14.35 -25.38
CA GLU A 133 28.49 -15.40 -25.38
C GLU A 133 27.26 -15.04 -24.53
N TRP A 134 27.44 -14.24 -23.47
CA TRP A 134 26.35 -13.72 -22.62
C TRP A 134 25.44 -12.71 -23.35
N MET A 135 25.96 -12.04 -24.37
CA MET A 135 25.28 -11.03 -25.18
C MET A 135 24.55 -11.69 -26.35
N GLU A 136 25.13 -12.73 -26.96
CA GLU A 136 24.44 -13.56 -27.96
C GLU A 136 23.20 -14.26 -27.36
N LYS A 137 23.31 -14.76 -26.12
CA LYS A 137 22.21 -15.44 -25.39
C LYS A 137 21.05 -14.54 -24.94
N ARG A 138 21.11 -13.22 -25.18
CA ARG A 138 20.03 -12.26 -24.82
C ARG A 138 19.30 -11.66 -26.03
N ASN A 139 19.51 -12.20 -27.24
CA ASN A 139 18.97 -11.61 -28.46
C ASN A 139 17.48 -11.97 -28.73
N GLU A 140 16.61 -11.67 -27.76
CA GLU A 140 15.15 -11.76 -27.91
C GLU A 140 14.62 -10.63 -28.81
N ASN A 141 14.78 -10.78 -30.13
CA ASN A 141 13.99 -10.09 -31.16
C ASN A 141 14.21 -10.73 -32.56
N THR A 142 14.00 -12.05 -32.64
CA THR A 142 14.32 -12.88 -33.82
C THR A 142 13.60 -12.47 -35.10
N LEU A 143 12.45 -11.78 -35.02
CA LEU A 143 11.72 -11.29 -36.20
C LEU A 143 12.52 -10.23 -36.99
N LEU A 144 13.14 -9.27 -36.30
CA LEU A 144 13.97 -8.24 -36.94
C LEU A 144 15.28 -8.82 -37.48
N ALA A 145 15.88 -9.77 -36.76
CA ALA A 145 17.09 -10.47 -37.21
C ALA A 145 16.84 -11.31 -38.48
N GLN A 146 15.67 -11.97 -38.59
CA GLN A 146 15.26 -12.69 -39.79
C GLN A 146 15.03 -11.73 -40.97
N LYS A 147 14.23 -10.67 -40.78
CA LYS A 147 13.95 -9.68 -41.84
C LYS A 147 15.20 -8.97 -42.35
N ALA A 148 16.16 -8.66 -41.46
CA ALA A 148 17.47 -8.11 -41.81
C ALA A 148 18.40 -9.10 -42.52
N LYS A 149 18.17 -10.42 -42.38
CA LYS A 149 18.87 -11.46 -43.15
C LYS A 149 18.25 -11.63 -44.54
N GLU A 150 16.92 -11.67 -44.64
CA GLU A 150 16.19 -11.76 -45.91
C GLU A 150 16.53 -10.59 -46.85
N LEU A 151 16.55 -9.36 -46.31
CA LEU A 151 16.97 -8.16 -47.04
C LEU A 151 18.46 -8.19 -47.48
N LYS A 152 19.33 -8.86 -46.73
CA LYS A 152 20.76 -9.04 -47.11
C LYS A 152 20.98 -10.13 -48.15
N GLU A 153 20.07 -11.10 -48.27
CA GLU A 153 20.13 -12.18 -49.27
C GLU A 153 19.53 -11.81 -50.63
N GLY A 154 19.03 -10.58 -50.80
CA GLY A 154 18.69 -10.00 -52.11
C GLY A 154 17.49 -10.63 -52.82
N LYS A 155 16.64 -11.38 -52.11
CA LYS A 155 15.45 -12.03 -52.70
C LYS A 155 14.26 -11.07 -52.74
N LEU A 156 13.71 -10.85 -53.92
CA LEU A 156 12.46 -10.12 -54.14
C LEU A 156 11.35 -11.09 -54.59
N LEU A 157 10.17 -10.91 -53.96
CA LEU A 157 8.82 -11.27 -54.43
C LEU A 157 8.45 -12.75 -54.68
N ASP A 158 7.36 -13.18 -54.03
CA ASP A 158 6.15 -13.62 -54.78
C ASP A 158 4.90 -13.30 -53.94
N ASP A 159 3.98 -12.51 -54.50
CA ASP A 159 2.96 -11.76 -53.74
C ASP A 159 1.61 -12.51 -53.65
N LYS A 160 1.69 -13.84 -53.48
CA LYS A 160 0.52 -14.76 -53.59
C LYS A 160 0.36 -15.78 -52.45
N LYS A 161 1.00 -15.55 -51.30
CA LYS A 161 0.85 -16.41 -50.10
C LYS A 161 0.56 -15.67 -48.78
N SER A 162 0.38 -14.36 -48.81
CA SER A 162 0.12 -13.51 -47.63
C SER A 162 -1.36 -13.51 -47.16
N SER A 163 -2.28 -14.13 -47.89
CA SER A 163 -3.73 -14.06 -47.62
C SER A 163 -4.31 -15.21 -46.77
N LEU A 164 -3.47 -15.97 -46.05
CA LEU A 164 -3.90 -16.91 -45.01
C LEU A 164 -3.01 -16.76 -43.76
N TYR A 165 -3.57 -17.10 -42.60
CA TYR A 165 -2.94 -16.99 -41.27
C TYR A 165 -2.75 -15.56 -40.71
N LEU A 166 -3.73 -14.69 -40.98
CA LEU A 166 -4.14 -13.66 -40.00
C LEU A 166 -5.56 -14.00 -39.52
N GLY A 167 -5.64 -14.95 -38.57
CA GLY A 167 -6.91 -15.43 -38.03
C GLY A 167 -6.69 -16.47 -36.92
N ALA A 168 -6.96 -16.04 -35.68
CA ALA A 168 -7.02 -16.83 -34.45
C ALA A 168 -5.81 -17.76 -34.13
N GLU A 169 -4.88 -17.28 -33.30
CA GLU A 169 -4.53 -17.92 -32.01
C GLU A 169 -3.55 -17.07 -31.19
N THR A 170 -4.06 -16.13 -30.40
CA THR A 170 -3.35 -15.54 -29.21
C THR A 170 -4.32 -14.80 -28.27
N ALA A 171 -5.50 -15.39 -28.02
CA ALA A 171 -6.41 -14.90 -26.98
C ALA A 171 -6.07 -15.54 -25.63
N SER A 172 -5.03 -15.05 -24.94
CA SER A 172 -4.89 -15.05 -23.47
C SER A 172 -3.50 -14.59 -23.01
N PHE A 173 -3.45 -13.82 -21.91
CA PHE A 173 -2.26 -13.34 -21.18
C PHE A 173 -1.27 -12.45 -21.98
N VAL A 174 -0.99 -11.19 -21.62
CA VAL A 174 -1.35 -10.40 -20.43
C VAL A 174 -1.71 -8.96 -20.80
N GLU A 175 -2.94 -8.54 -20.52
CA GLU A 175 -3.28 -7.16 -20.16
C GLU A 175 -3.93 -7.18 -18.77
N CYS A 176 -3.30 -6.51 -17.79
CA CYS A 176 -3.93 -5.98 -16.58
C CYS A 176 -2.91 -5.17 -15.76
N TRP A 177 -3.41 -4.25 -14.93
CA TRP A 177 -2.65 -3.41 -13.98
C TRP A 177 -1.78 -2.28 -14.57
N LEU A 178 -2.41 -1.38 -15.32
CA LEU A 178 -2.17 0.05 -15.16
C LEU A 178 -3.51 0.79 -15.03
N LEU A 179 -3.56 1.80 -14.14
CA LEU A 179 -4.78 2.48 -13.65
C LEU A 179 -5.65 1.55 -12.75
N PRO A 180 -6.36 2.08 -11.71
CA PRO A 180 -7.24 3.24 -11.80
C PRO A 180 -6.67 4.58 -11.28
N LYS A 181 -6.64 5.56 -12.18
CA LYS A 181 -6.79 7.01 -11.88
C LYS A 181 -7.64 7.62 -13.01
N LEU A 182 -8.34 8.72 -12.72
CA LEU A 182 -9.18 9.50 -13.64
C LEU A 182 -10.41 8.76 -14.22
N GLN A 183 -11.40 8.52 -13.35
CA GLN A 183 -12.70 9.15 -13.60
C GLN A 183 -12.84 10.38 -12.70
N PHE A 184 -13.72 11.31 -13.08
CA PHE A 184 -13.96 12.60 -12.43
C PHE A 184 -12.77 13.57 -12.40
N GLU A 185 -12.49 14.21 -13.55
CA GLU A 185 -12.51 15.67 -13.57
C GLU A 185 -12.90 16.23 -14.96
N LEU A 186 -14.18 16.60 -15.11
CA LEU A 186 -14.68 17.71 -15.94
C LEU A 186 -16.19 17.84 -15.72
N GLY A 187 -16.59 18.59 -14.69
CA GLY A 187 -17.96 18.59 -14.17
C GLY A 187 -18.54 19.93 -13.74
N ALA A 188 -17.85 21.05 -13.97
CA ALA A 188 -18.40 22.39 -13.72
C ALA A 188 -17.68 23.50 -14.53
N ARG A 189 -18.44 24.56 -14.85
CA ARG A 189 -18.09 25.78 -15.63
C ARG A 189 -18.03 25.56 -17.16
N PHE A 190 -18.82 26.23 -17.99
CA PHE A 190 -19.86 27.27 -17.75
C PHE A 190 -21.18 26.89 -18.41
N GLY A 191 -22.30 27.34 -17.84
CA GLY A 191 -23.62 27.30 -18.49
C GLY A 191 -24.16 28.71 -18.72
N ARG A 192 -24.94 28.89 -19.80
CA ARG A 192 -25.93 29.97 -19.99
C ARG A 192 -26.85 29.66 -21.18
N SER A 193 -28.01 30.33 -21.21
CA SER A 193 -29.03 30.36 -22.28
C SER A 193 -29.71 29.04 -22.68
N ALA A 194 -30.99 28.94 -22.31
CA ALA A 194 -32.05 28.16 -22.99
C ALA A 194 -32.49 28.91 -24.30
N PRO A 195 -33.57 28.56 -25.08
CA PRO A 195 -34.75 27.74 -24.71
C PRO A 195 -35.40 26.83 -25.80
N THR A 196 -36.37 25.98 -25.39
CA THR A 196 -37.61 25.53 -26.11
C THR A 196 -37.54 24.91 -27.54
N THR A 197 -38.37 23.97 -28.01
CA THR A 197 -39.70 23.45 -27.59
C THR A 197 -40.02 22.12 -28.31
N TYR A 198 -40.98 21.31 -27.79
CA TYR A 198 -41.85 20.36 -28.53
C TYR A 198 -41.19 19.13 -29.24
N LEU A 199 -41.87 18.01 -29.58
CA LEU A 199 -43.20 17.45 -29.22
C LEU A 199 -43.26 15.91 -29.45
N LYS A 200 -44.18 15.26 -28.73
CA LYS A 200 -44.95 14.02 -29.07
C LYS A 200 -44.30 12.62 -29.16
N THR A 201 -44.91 11.76 -28.35
CA THR A 201 -45.16 10.31 -28.48
C THR A 201 -45.80 9.86 -29.81
N TYR A 202 -45.78 8.54 -30.08
CA TYR A 202 -46.93 7.60 -30.28
C TYR A 202 -46.32 6.23 -30.76
N VAL A 203 -46.45 5.11 -30.04
CA VAL A 203 -47.56 4.11 -29.98
C VAL A 203 -47.51 3.02 -31.09
N LEU A 204 -47.70 1.75 -30.67
CA LEU A 204 -47.79 0.53 -31.51
C LEU A 204 -49.14 0.45 -32.28
N PRO A 205 -49.21 -0.37 -33.36
CA PRO A 205 -50.01 -1.59 -33.25
C PRO A 205 -49.41 -2.83 -33.96
N GLN A 206 -50.13 -3.96 -33.87
CA GLN A 206 -49.82 -5.25 -34.51
C GLN A 206 -50.48 -5.38 -35.90
N GLU A 207 -50.06 -6.36 -36.71
CA GLU A 207 -50.94 -7.47 -37.14
C GLU A 207 -50.16 -8.67 -37.72
N HIS A 208 -50.88 -9.77 -38.01
CA HIS A 208 -50.44 -11.13 -38.36
C HIS A 208 -51.02 -11.51 -39.78
N PRO A 209 -51.02 -12.75 -40.34
CA PRO A 209 -50.78 -14.09 -39.76
C PRO A 209 -49.94 -15.07 -40.63
N GLU A 210 -50.06 -16.38 -40.33
CA GLU A 210 -49.52 -17.58 -41.04
C GLU A 210 -47.99 -17.81 -40.94
N CYS A 211 -47.44 -19.00 -40.62
CA CYS A 211 -47.98 -20.27 -40.08
C CYS A 211 -46.76 -21.16 -39.64
N THR A 212 -46.80 -22.23 -38.83
CA THR A 212 -47.91 -23.00 -38.20
C THR A 212 -47.49 -23.49 -36.77
N LEU A 213 -47.66 -24.77 -36.42
CA LEU A 213 -47.39 -25.51 -35.16
C LEU A 213 -47.05 -26.99 -35.53
N PRO A 214 -46.68 -27.95 -34.63
CA PRO A 214 -46.80 -27.96 -33.16
C PRO A 214 -45.62 -28.52 -32.32
N TRP A 215 -45.77 -28.37 -31.00
CA TRP A 215 -45.05 -29.09 -29.93
C TRP A 215 -46.03 -30.07 -29.24
N PRO A 216 -45.57 -31.12 -28.54
CA PRO A 216 -46.11 -31.34 -27.19
C PRO A 216 -45.06 -31.81 -26.16
N ALA A 217 -45.37 -31.60 -24.88
CA ALA A 217 -44.60 -32.14 -23.74
C ALA A 217 -45.56 -32.76 -22.71
N PHE A 218 -45.17 -33.88 -22.05
CA PHE A 218 -45.45 -34.16 -20.62
C PHE A 218 -44.94 -35.54 -20.12
N LYS A 219 -44.64 -35.59 -18.81
CA LYS A 219 -44.74 -36.74 -17.85
C LYS A 219 -43.90 -38.04 -18.03
N ALA A 220 -42.83 -38.10 -17.21
CA ALA A 220 -42.68 -38.94 -16.01
C ALA A 220 -42.41 -40.47 -16.06
N LEU A 221 -41.92 -40.97 -14.88
CA LEU A 221 -41.89 -42.34 -14.33
C LEU A 221 -40.72 -43.32 -14.65
N LYS A 222 -39.82 -43.42 -13.65
CA LYS A 222 -39.33 -44.64 -12.94
C LYS A 222 -38.61 -45.81 -13.67
N LEU A 223 -37.42 -46.10 -13.11
CA LEU A 223 -36.86 -47.43 -12.74
C LEU A 223 -36.18 -48.33 -13.79
N SER A 224 -35.37 -49.25 -13.24
CA SER A 224 -34.85 -50.52 -13.82
C SER A 224 -33.56 -50.49 -14.67
N ASN A 225 -32.45 -50.70 -13.97
CA ASN A 225 -31.35 -51.60 -14.34
C ASN A 225 -31.86 -53.03 -14.72
N PRO A 226 -31.05 -53.99 -15.25
CA PRO A 226 -29.65 -53.89 -15.73
C PRO A 226 -29.28 -54.74 -17.00
N SER A 227 -27.99 -54.67 -17.37
CA SER A 227 -27.09 -55.83 -17.62
C SER A 227 -26.60 -56.18 -19.04
N ARG A 228 -25.27 -56.47 -19.09
CA ARG A 228 -24.52 -57.46 -19.90
C ARG A 228 -24.68 -57.40 -21.44
N SER A 229 -23.62 -57.44 -22.24
CA SER A 229 -22.23 -57.91 -21.98
C SER A 229 -21.24 -57.50 -23.08
N LEU A 230 -19.95 -57.43 -22.75
CA LEU A 230 -18.96 -58.29 -23.42
C LEU A 230 -17.71 -58.55 -22.55
N GLN A 231 -17.37 -59.82 -22.40
CA GLN A 231 -16.05 -60.34 -22.02
C GLN A 231 -15.15 -60.35 -23.27
N THR A 232 -13.81 -60.45 -23.24
CA THR A 232 -12.77 -60.31 -22.20
C THR A 232 -11.41 -60.31 -22.92
N LYS A 233 -10.39 -59.62 -22.38
CA LYS A 233 -8.99 -60.03 -22.60
C LYS A 233 -8.21 -60.08 -21.28
N LEU A 234 -7.98 -61.32 -20.84
CA LEU A 234 -7.03 -61.73 -19.79
C LEU A 234 -5.58 -61.44 -20.23
N SER A 235 -4.55 -61.48 -19.39
CA SER A 235 -4.35 -61.25 -17.94
C SER A 235 -2.84 -61.41 -17.68
N LYS A 236 -2.31 -60.93 -16.55
CA LYS A 236 -1.07 -61.42 -15.90
C LYS A 236 -0.88 -60.73 -14.54
N MET A 237 -0.32 -61.47 -13.58
CA MET A 237 -0.28 -61.15 -12.14
C MET A 237 -1.69 -61.19 -11.48
N GLY A 238 -1.96 -61.92 -10.40
CA GLY A 238 -1.03 -62.80 -9.66
C GLY A 238 -1.63 -63.83 -8.67
N TYR A 239 -2.96 -63.88 -8.45
CA TYR A 239 -3.66 -64.80 -7.52
C TYR A 239 -3.30 -64.65 -6.01
N PRO A 240 -4.09 -65.23 -5.06
CA PRO A 240 -5.38 -65.92 -5.20
C PRO A 240 -6.56 -65.32 -4.40
N ASP A 241 -7.78 -65.63 -4.83
CA ASP A 241 -8.99 -65.61 -3.99
C ASP A 241 -9.09 -66.88 -3.13
N LEU A 242 -9.79 -66.81 -2.00
CA LEU A 242 -10.58 -67.91 -1.44
C LEU A 242 -11.84 -67.37 -0.76
N ASN A 243 -12.92 -68.15 -0.76
CA ASN A 243 -14.29 -67.67 -0.52
C ASN A 243 -15.12 -68.67 0.32
N THR A 244 -16.37 -68.30 0.62
CA THR A 244 -17.53 -69.11 1.03
C THR A 244 -17.64 -69.68 2.47
N GLN A 245 -18.77 -69.30 3.08
CA GLN A 245 -19.70 -70.09 3.91
C GLN A 245 -19.37 -70.54 5.34
N CYS A 246 -20.33 -70.27 6.24
CA CYS A 246 -20.91 -71.26 7.16
C CYS A 246 -22.38 -70.86 7.49
N GLU A 247 -23.15 -71.73 8.16
CA GLU A 247 -24.63 -71.71 8.18
C GLU A 247 -25.27 -71.59 9.60
N SER A 248 -26.59 -71.81 9.67
CA SER A 248 -27.50 -71.87 10.85
C SER A 248 -27.85 -70.55 11.56
N GLY A 249 -29.05 -70.34 12.12
CA GLY A 249 -30.30 -71.12 12.06
C GLY A 249 -30.84 -71.59 13.41
N ILE A 250 -32.07 -71.15 13.80
CA ILE A 250 -32.93 -71.73 14.86
C ILE A 250 -34.37 -71.16 14.73
N PHE A 251 -35.34 -71.71 15.46
CA PHE A 251 -36.78 -71.74 15.14
C PHE A 251 -37.69 -70.93 16.12
N GLU A 252 -38.95 -70.69 15.69
CA GLU A 252 -40.19 -70.61 16.53
C GLU A 252 -40.49 -69.40 17.45
N GLN A 253 -41.75 -69.01 17.74
CA GLN A 253 -43.05 -69.16 17.02
C GLN A 253 -44.13 -68.17 17.54
N THR A 254 -45.32 -68.17 16.92
CA THR A 254 -46.66 -67.76 17.46
C THR A 254 -46.97 -66.31 17.90
N LEU A 255 -47.59 -65.57 16.95
CA LEU A 255 -49.02 -65.18 16.93
C LEU A 255 -49.66 -64.08 17.83
N CYS A 256 -50.62 -63.41 17.17
CA CYS A 256 -51.84 -62.74 17.64
C CYS A 256 -51.81 -61.26 18.10
N ALA A 257 -52.74 -60.52 17.52
CA ALA A 257 -53.20 -59.16 17.82
C ALA A 257 -54.64 -59.26 18.43
N PRO A 258 -55.57 -58.27 18.41
CA PRO A 258 -55.54 -56.89 17.88
C PRO A 258 -56.27 -55.81 18.74
N ALA A 259 -56.36 -54.60 18.14
CA ALA A 259 -57.60 -53.79 17.99
C ALA A 259 -57.77 -52.44 18.75
N ARG A 260 -58.21 -51.43 17.95
CA ARG A 260 -59.12 -50.29 18.26
C ARG A 260 -58.60 -49.22 19.26
N SER A 261 -58.40 -47.94 18.87
CA SER A 261 -59.38 -46.88 18.52
C SER A 261 -60.34 -46.54 19.68
N VAL A 262 -60.49 -45.28 20.13
CA VAL A 262 -61.28 -44.20 19.48
C VAL A 262 -60.99 -42.81 20.10
N VAL A 263 -60.84 -41.78 19.23
CA VAL A 263 -61.38 -40.38 19.18
C VAL A 263 -61.70 -39.55 20.46
N ALA A 264 -61.67 -38.20 20.27
CA ALA A 264 -62.15 -37.08 21.12
C ALA A 264 -61.16 -36.56 22.19
N GLU A 265 -60.92 -35.25 22.40
CA GLU A 265 -61.78 -34.04 22.47
C GLU A 265 -62.62 -33.93 23.75
N ALA A 266 -62.70 -32.81 24.49
CA ALA A 266 -62.03 -31.49 24.39
C ALA A 266 -62.12 -30.73 25.75
N GLN A 267 -61.69 -29.44 25.77
CA GLN A 267 -62.12 -28.38 26.72
C GLN A 267 -61.71 -28.50 28.21
N MET A 268 -61.69 -27.44 29.04
CA MET A 268 -61.30 -26.03 28.83
C MET A 268 -60.99 -25.34 30.19
N SER A 269 -60.19 -24.26 30.18
CA SER A 269 -60.14 -23.17 31.19
C SER A 269 -59.66 -23.39 32.64
N ARG A 270 -58.51 -22.74 32.93
CA ARG A 270 -58.24 -21.79 34.05
C ARG A 270 -58.63 -22.15 35.50
N VAL A 271 -57.62 -22.16 36.41
CA VAL A 271 -57.35 -21.11 37.43
C VAL A 271 -56.04 -21.47 38.20
N LEU A 272 -55.41 -20.49 38.88
CA LEU A 272 -54.10 -20.61 39.53
C LEU A 272 -54.14 -21.35 40.87
N CYS A 273 -53.09 -22.13 41.19
CA CYS A 273 -52.24 -21.82 42.35
C CYS A 273 -50.84 -22.50 42.25
N ARG A 274 -49.94 -22.13 43.17
CA ARG A 274 -48.50 -22.44 43.19
C ARG A 274 -48.18 -23.88 43.63
N SER A 275 -47.20 -24.51 42.98
CA SER A 275 -46.08 -25.20 43.65
C SER A 275 -44.93 -25.45 42.68
N VAL A 276 -43.70 -25.54 43.20
CA VAL A 276 -42.46 -25.71 42.41
C VAL A 276 -41.95 -27.13 42.57
N LEU A 277 -41.60 -27.80 41.47
CA LEU A 277 -40.68 -28.95 41.51
C LEU A 277 -39.89 -29.05 40.18
N SER A 278 -38.59 -29.30 40.32
CA SER A 278 -37.63 -29.28 39.21
C SER A 278 -37.63 -30.59 38.43
N LEU A 279 -37.91 -30.53 37.12
CA LEU A 279 -37.62 -31.61 36.18
C LEU A 279 -36.37 -31.29 35.37
N ARG A 280 -35.29 -32.05 35.62
CA ARG A 280 -34.05 -32.01 34.83
C ARG A 280 -34.34 -32.55 33.42
N LEU A 281 -34.47 -31.67 32.44
CA LEU A 281 -34.36 -32.07 31.04
C LEU A 281 -32.94 -32.58 30.80
N ILE A 282 -32.82 -33.88 30.57
CA ILE A 282 -31.56 -34.52 30.16
C ILE A 282 -31.22 -33.99 28.77
N ARG A 283 -30.27 -33.05 28.70
CA ARG A 283 -29.64 -32.68 27.44
C ARG A 283 -28.87 -33.89 26.95
N VAL A 284 -29.43 -34.59 25.95
CA VAL A 284 -28.63 -35.41 25.03
C VAL A 284 -27.52 -34.49 24.51
N PRO A 285 -26.23 -34.86 24.63
CA PRO A 285 -25.18 -34.07 24.04
C PRO A 285 -25.33 -34.14 22.53
N MET A 286 -25.80 -33.04 21.91
CA MET A 286 -25.43 -32.77 20.53
C MET A 286 -23.91 -32.89 20.45
N ALA A 287 -23.42 -33.70 19.51
CA ALA A 287 -22.00 -33.77 19.24
C ALA A 287 -21.50 -32.34 19.00
N ARG A 288 -20.50 -31.92 19.78
CA ARG A 288 -19.75 -30.72 19.42
C ARG A 288 -19.12 -31.05 18.06
N ASN A 289 -19.55 -30.37 17.00
CA ASN A 289 -18.68 -30.23 15.84
C ASN A 289 -17.36 -29.70 16.37
N SER A 290 -16.28 -30.46 16.19
CA SER A 290 -14.93 -29.94 16.40
C SER A 290 -14.81 -28.71 15.52
N SER A 291 -14.60 -27.55 16.14
CA SER A 291 -14.33 -26.31 15.42
C SER A 291 -12.96 -26.43 14.76
N SER A 292 -12.95 -26.98 13.55
CA SER A 292 -11.77 -27.08 12.70
C SER A 292 -11.11 -25.70 12.60
N PHE A 293 -9.79 -25.68 12.72
CA PHE A 293 -9.01 -24.46 12.60
C PHE A 293 -9.16 -23.90 11.17
N LEU A 294 -9.17 -22.58 10.99
CA LEU A 294 -9.37 -22.02 9.64
C LEU A 294 -8.26 -22.45 8.66
N ILE A 295 -7.06 -22.81 9.15
CA ILE A 295 -5.98 -23.40 8.33
C ILE A 295 -6.29 -24.80 7.75
N GLU A 296 -7.34 -25.47 8.22
CA GLU A 296 -7.84 -26.73 7.66
C GLU A 296 -8.81 -26.51 6.48
N ASP A 297 -9.54 -25.39 6.48
CA ASP A 297 -10.49 -25.01 5.43
C ASP A 297 -9.75 -24.61 4.13
N PRO A 298 -10.07 -25.23 2.97
CA PRO A 298 -9.48 -24.88 1.68
C PRO A 298 -9.52 -23.39 1.31
N LYS A 299 -10.48 -22.59 1.82
CA LYS A 299 -10.53 -21.12 1.62
C LYS A 299 -9.24 -20.43 2.08
N TYR A 300 -8.58 -20.94 3.13
CA TYR A 300 -7.38 -20.33 3.72
C TYR A 300 -6.11 -21.14 3.45
N SER A 301 -6.09 -21.86 2.33
CA SER A 301 -4.94 -22.67 1.87
C SER A 301 -3.64 -21.87 1.74
N PHE A 302 -3.72 -20.56 1.42
CA PHE A 302 -2.59 -19.62 1.36
C PHE A 302 -1.73 -19.60 2.64
N LEU A 303 -2.30 -19.91 3.82
CA LEU A 303 -1.56 -19.99 5.08
C LEU A 303 -0.42 -21.02 5.02
N LYS A 304 -0.60 -22.11 4.27
CA LYS A 304 0.39 -23.18 4.11
C LYS A 304 1.56 -22.73 3.22
N GLU A 305 1.34 -21.76 2.33
CA GLU A 305 2.40 -21.16 1.50
C GLU A 305 3.36 -20.26 2.30
N LEU A 306 2.96 -19.86 3.50
CA LEU A 306 3.79 -19.15 4.49
C LEU A 306 4.49 -20.11 5.48
N GLY A 307 4.35 -21.43 5.27
CA GLY A 307 4.91 -22.44 6.16
C GLY A 307 4.17 -22.60 7.51
N LEU A 308 2.95 -22.04 7.63
CA LEU A 308 2.11 -22.21 8.81
C LEU A 308 1.44 -23.58 8.85
N LYS A 309 1.15 -24.03 10.07
CA LYS A 309 0.51 -25.33 10.41
C LYS A 309 -0.61 -25.09 11.43
N GLU A 310 -1.37 -26.15 11.75
CA GLU A 310 -2.32 -26.14 12.87
C GLU A 310 -1.66 -25.63 14.17
N LYS A 311 -0.45 -26.12 14.45
CA LYS A 311 0.36 -25.72 15.60
C LYS A 311 1.74 -25.27 15.15
N ASN A 312 2.09 -24.05 15.53
CA ASN A 312 3.32 -23.37 15.12
C ASN A 312 4.21 -23.17 16.34
N VAL A 313 5.52 -23.08 16.12
CA VAL A 313 6.48 -22.71 17.17
C VAL A 313 6.63 -21.18 17.16
N GLY A 314 6.51 -20.54 18.32
CA GLY A 314 6.56 -19.08 18.47
C GLY A 314 7.94 -18.51 18.80
N VAL A 315 8.98 -19.33 18.80
CA VAL A 315 10.37 -18.92 19.06
C VAL A 315 11.24 -19.31 17.87
N PHE A 316 12.10 -18.39 17.45
CA PHE A 316 13.17 -18.63 16.49
C PHE A 316 14.45 -17.94 16.96
N ASN A 317 15.54 -18.69 17.07
CA ASN A 317 16.88 -18.18 17.38
C ASN A 317 17.97 -18.81 16.48
N GLY A 318 17.61 -19.11 15.22
CA GLY A 318 18.34 -20.05 14.36
C GLY A 318 17.86 -21.50 14.51
N LYS A 319 16.96 -21.78 15.46
CA LYS A 319 16.13 -23.00 15.53
C LYS A 319 14.71 -22.64 15.99
N TRP A 320 13.74 -23.49 15.66
CA TRP A 320 12.36 -23.36 16.12
C TRP A 320 12.07 -24.27 17.33
N GLU A 321 12.30 -23.77 18.55
CA GLU A 321 12.10 -24.50 19.81
C GLU A 321 11.42 -23.59 20.85
N ALA A 322 10.24 -23.96 21.39
CA ALA A 322 9.50 -23.14 22.36
C ALA A 322 8.74 -23.98 23.41
N ASN A 323 8.72 -23.53 24.66
CA ASN A 323 8.28 -24.30 25.84
C ASN A 323 7.30 -23.54 26.76
N GLY A 324 6.73 -22.41 26.30
CA GLY A 324 5.77 -21.59 27.07
C GLY A 324 4.32 -22.10 27.02
N GLN A 325 3.36 -21.18 26.93
CA GLN A 325 1.93 -21.51 26.79
C GLN A 325 1.48 -21.52 25.32
N ILE A 326 0.44 -22.27 25.01
CA ILE A 326 -0.19 -22.25 23.67
C ILE A 326 -1.12 -21.03 23.58
N ILE A 327 -0.88 -20.18 22.59
CA ILE A 327 -1.74 -19.06 22.21
C ILE A 327 -2.61 -19.49 21.02
N GLN A 328 -3.91 -19.25 21.10
CA GLN A 328 -4.84 -19.42 19.98
C GLN A 328 -5.01 -18.08 19.26
N SER A 329 -4.75 -18.04 17.95
CA SER A 329 -4.98 -16.85 17.13
C SER A 329 -6.40 -16.90 16.53
N TYR A 330 -7.14 -15.79 16.58
CA TYR A 330 -8.54 -15.72 16.16
C TYR A 330 -8.73 -14.72 15.01
N SER A 331 -9.61 -15.03 14.07
CA SER A 331 -10.01 -14.07 13.03
C SER A 331 -11.09 -13.12 13.56
N PRO A 332 -10.85 -11.79 13.66
CA PRO A 332 -11.84 -10.86 14.21
C PRO A 332 -13.09 -10.69 13.32
N ALA A 333 -13.06 -11.16 12.08
CA ALA A 333 -14.18 -11.09 11.14
C ALA A 333 -15.24 -12.18 11.39
N ASN A 334 -14.95 -13.19 12.21
CA ASN A 334 -15.88 -14.30 12.50
C ASN A 334 -15.71 -14.96 13.89
N GLY A 335 -14.68 -14.60 14.67
CA GLY A 335 -14.40 -15.13 16.01
C GLY A 335 -13.87 -16.57 16.03
N LYS A 336 -13.45 -17.14 14.90
CA LYS A 336 -12.99 -18.53 14.76
C LYS A 336 -11.46 -18.60 14.84
N ILE A 337 -10.94 -19.70 15.39
CA ILE A 337 -9.49 -19.90 15.59
C ILE A 337 -8.83 -20.18 14.23
N ILE A 338 -7.78 -19.44 13.89
CA ILE A 338 -7.03 -19.60 12.64
C ILE A 338 -6.08 -20.80 12.75
N ALA A 339 -5.24 -20.78 13.79
CA ALA A 339 -4.26 -21.80 14.17
C ALA A 339 -3.70 -21.46 15.58
N GLU A 340 -2.87 -22.35 16.13
CA GLU A 340 -2.21 -22.20 17.43
C GLU A 340 -0.72 -21.86 17.29
N VAL A 341 -0.17 -21.14 18.28
CA VAL A 341 1.26 -20.84 18.41
C VAL A 341 1.75 -21.19 19.81
N GLN A 342 2.73 -22.09 19.89
CA GLN A 342 3.45 -22.44 21.12
C GLN A 342 4.41 -21.29 21.47
N ALA A 343 4.03 -20.46 22.44
CA ALA A 343 4.80 -19.27 22.84
C ALA A 343 6.09 -19.61 23.59
N ALA A 344 6.94 -18.59 23.74
CA ALA A 344 8.15 -18.61 24.54
C ALA A 344 7.84 -18.75 26.04
N SER A 345 8.72 -19.46 26.74
CA SER A 345 8.86 -19.43 28.18
C SER A 345 9.92 -18.40 28.61
N PRO A 346 9.98 -18.05 29.91
CA PRO A 346 11.09 -17.34 30.54
C PRO A 346 12.50 -17.87 30.21
N ALA A 347 12.65 -19.15 29.87
CA ALA A 347 13.92 -19.78 29.50
C ALA A 347 14.20 -19.70 27.98
N ASP A 348 13.17 -19.81 27.13
CA ASP A 348 13.34 -19.68 25.69
C ASP A 348 13.78 -18.25 25.31
N TYR A 349 13.28 -17.23 26.02
CA TYR A 349 13.81 -15.86 25.91
C TYR A 349 15.30 -15.78 26.27
N GLU A 350 15.74 -16.51 27.29
CA GLU A 350 17.15 -16.51 27.70
C GLU A 350 18.04 -17.11 26.60
N ALA A 351 17.56 -18.19 25.96
CA ALA A 351 18.19 -18.76 24.77
C ALA A 351 18.13 -17.82 23.55
N CYS A 352 17.04 -17.06 23.33
CA CYS A 352 17.00 -15.99 22.33
C CYS A 352 18.12 -14.96 22.59
N ALA A 353 18.26 -14.50 23.83
CA ALA A 353 19.17 -13.42 24.21
C ALA A 353 20.65 -13.81 24.09
N VAL A 354 21.02 -15.02 24.52
CA VAL A 354 22.39 -15.53 24.37
C VAL A 354 22.74 -15.72 22.89
N ALA A 355 21.90 -16.42 22.11
CA ALA A 355 22.16 -16.68 20.70
C ALA A 355 22.28 -15.38 19.86
N ALA A 356 21.48 -14.36 20.18
CA ALA A 356 21.57 -13.05 19.54
C ALA A 356 22.93 -12.38 19.83
N GLN A 357 23.42 -12.39 21.08
CA GLN A 357 24.73 -11.83 21.40
C GLN A 357 25.87 -12.56 20.68
N GLU A 358 25.82 -13.89 20.61
CA GLU A 358 26.81 -14.70 19.88
C GLU A 358 26.80 -14.37 18.38
N ALA A 359 25.62 -14.29 17.76
CA ALA A 359 25.47 -13.92 16.35
C ALA A 359 25.97 -12.51 16.05
N TRP A 360 25.72 -11.54 16.94
CA TRP A 360 26.10 -10.14 16.76
C TRP A 360 27.59 -9.95 16.47
N HIS A 361 28.47 -10.71 17.12
CA HIS A 361 29.92 -10.62 16.88
C HIS A 361 30.29 -10.91 15.42
N SER A 362 29.63 -11.88 14.78
CA SER A 362 29.84 -12.16 13.35
C SER A 362 29.15 -11.14 12.43
N TRP A 363 28.01 -10.62 12.85
CA TRP A 363 27.17 -9.69 12.08
C TRP A 363 27.75 -8.28 12.03
N ALA A 364 28.33 -7.79 13.12
CA ALA A 364 28.91 -6.45 13.21
C ALA A 364 30.14 -6.26 12.29
N GLU A 365 30.94 -7.33 12.11
CA GLU A 365 32.14 -7.37 11.26
C GLU A 365 31.80 -7.42 9.75
N LEU A 366 30.61 -7.89 9.36
CA LEU A 366 30.16 -7.80 7.97
C LEU A 366 29.99 -6.33 7.58
N PRO A 367 30.63 -5.83 6.49
CA PRO A 367 30.53 -4.44 6.07
C PRO A 367 29.08 -4.01 5.85
N ALA A 368 28.73 -2.78 6.23
CA ALA A 368 27.35 -2.28 6.12
C ALA A 368 26.72 -2.49 4.71
N PRO A 369 27.42 -2.25 3.58
CA PRO A 369 26.86 -2.54 2.25
C PRO A 369 26.57 -4.03 1.98
N SER A 370 27.29 -4.95 2.64
CA SER A 370 27.01 -6.39 2.59
C SER A 370 25.77 -6.73 3.40
N ARG A 371 25.57 -6.09 4.57
CA ARG A 371 24.33 -6.23 5.34
C ARG A 371 23.12 -5.65 4.60
N GLY A 372 23.31 -4.56 3.85
CA GLY A 372 22.32 -3.97 2.95
C GLY A 372 21.84 -4.94 1.85
N GLU A 373 22.73 -5.76 1.30
CA GLU A 373 22.36 -6.80 0.33
C GLU A 373 21.47 -7.89 0.95
N ILE A 374 21.69 -8.26 2.22
CA ILE A 374 20.80 -9.20 2.93
C ILE A 374 19.42 -8.60 3.15
N VAL A 375 19.36 -7.33 3.56
CA VAL A 375 18.08 -6.61 3.75
C VAL A 375 17.34 -6.41 2.41
N ARG A 376 18.06 -6.21 1.30
CA ARG A 376 17.48 -6.23 -0.06
C ARG A 376 16.86 -7.59 -0.40
N GLN A 377 17.55 -8.70 -0.11
CA GLN A 377 17.02 -10.05 -0.33
C GLN A 377 15.80 -10.37 0.56
N ILE A 378 15.72 -9.81 1.77
CA ILE A 378 14.51 -9.84 2.60
C ILE A 378 13.36 -9.11 1.89
N GLY A 379 13.63 -7.93 1.32
CA GLY A 379 12.67 -7.20 0.48
C GLY A 379 12.15 -8.04 -0.71
N ASP A 380 13.02 -8.77 -1.40
CA ASP A 380 12.63 -9.69 -2.49
C ASP A 380 11.79 -10.87 -1.99
N ALA A 381 12.18 -11.52 -0.88
CA ALA A 381 11.44 -12.63 -0.31
C ALA A 381 10.04 -12.18 0.22
N LEU A 382 9.91 -10.93 0.65
CA LEU A 382 8.62 -10.30 0.96
C LEU A 382 7.80 -10.01 -0.31
N ARG A 383 8.42 -9.57 -1.41
CA ARG A 383 7.74 -9.44 -2.73
C ARG A 383 7.17 -10.77 -3.21
N GLU A 384 7.95 -11.85 -3.11
CA GLU A 384 7.52 -13.22 -3.45
C GLU A 384 6.32 -13.71 -2.61
N LYS A 385 6.14 -13.18 -1.39
CA LYS A 385 5.08 -13.59 -0.44
C LYS A 385 4.05 -12.51 -0.15
N LEU A 386 4.03 -11.44 -0.93
CA LEU A 386 3.15 -10.27 -0.75
C LEU A 386 1.68 -10.65 -0.61
N GLN A 387 1.14 -11.45 -1.54
CA GLN A 387 -0.26 -11.86 -1.55
C GLN A 387 -0.65 -12.72 -0.34
N PRO A 388 -0.04 -13.89 -0.08
CA PRO A 388 -0.42 -14.73 1.06
C PRO A 388 -0.17 -14.05 2.41
N LEU A 389 0.89 -13.22 2.55
CA LEU A 389 1.15 -12.48 3.79
C LEU A 389 0.13 -11.37 4.01
N GLY A 390 -0.27 -10.62 2.97
CA GLY A 390 -1.37 -9.65 3.06
C GLY A 390 -2.70 -10.32 3.43
N GLN A 391 -3.00 -11.48 2.85
CA GLN A 391 -4.19 -12.26 3.22
C GLN A 391 -4.14 -12.74 4.68
N LEU A 392 -2.98 -13.15 5.20
CA LEU A 392 -2.81 -13.48 6.63
C LEU A 392 -3.04 -12.26 7.53
N VAL A 393 -2.44 -11.10 7.22
CA VAL A 393 -2.63 -9.87 7.98
C VAL A 393 -4.11 -9.45 7.99
N SER A 394 -4.82 -9.57 6.87
CA SER A 394 -6.28 -9.34 6.84
C SER A 394 -7.07 -10.36 7.66
N LEU A 395 -6.68 -11.63 7.65
CA LEU A 395 -7.37 -12.69 8.40
C LEU A 395 -7.17 -12.58 9.91
N GLU A 396 -5.97 -12.23 10.36
CA GLU A 396 -5.55 -12.19 11.78
C GLU A 396 -5.71 -10.81 12.42
N MET A 397 -5.24 -9.73 11.79
CA MET A 397 -5.39 -8.37 12.33
C MET A 397 -6.81 -7.81 12.06
N GLY A 398 -7.37 -8.08 10.88
CA GLY A 398 -8.73 -7.64 10.50
C GLY A 398 -8.80 -6.43 9.56
N LYS A 399 -7.67 -5.83 9.16
CA LYS A 399 -7.63 -4.74 8.16
C LYS A 399 -7.93 -5.26 6.75
N ILE A 400 -8.54 -4.42 5.90
CA ILE A 400 -8.92 -4.82 4.54
C ILE A 400 -7.69 -5.19 3.69
N LEU A 401 -7.86 -6.12 2.74
CA LEU A 401 -6.75 -6.66 1.94
C LEU A 401 -5.86 -5.59 1.26
N PRO A 402 -6.38 -4.47 0.71
CA PRO A 402 -5.54 -3.39 0.20
C PRO A 402 -4.63 -2.73 1.27
N GLU A 403 -5.11 -2.57 2.51
CA GLU A 403 -4.29 -2.03 3.61
C GLU A 403 -3.25 -3.07 4.09
N ALA A 404 -3.59 -4.35 4.06
CA ALA A 404 -2.68 -5.44 4.45
C ALA A 404 -1.56 -5.67 3.42
N LEU A 405 -1.88 -5.63 2.13
CA LEU A 405 -0.88 -5.65 1.04
C LEU A 405 0.00 -4.40 1.10
N GLY A 406 -0.60 -3.22 1.33
CA GLY A 406 0.14 -1.97 1.55
C GLY A 406 1.14 -2.06 2.70
N GLU A 407 0.76 -2.71 3.82
CA GLU A 407 1.66 -2.89 4.96
C GLU A 407 2.89 -3.77 4.65
N VAL A 408 2.72 -4.84 3.88
CA VAL A 408 3.87 -5.65 3.44
C VAL A 408 4.75 -4.84 2.48
N VAL A 409 4.14 -3.99 1.65
CA VAL A 409 4.85 -3.04 0.78
C VAL A 409 5.63 -1.98 1.55
N GLU A 410 5.16 -1.51 2.71
CA GLU A 410 5.95 -0.61 3.59
C GLU A 410 7.25 -1.27 4.09
N TYR A 411 7.22 -2.57 4.41
CA TYR A 411 8.45 -3.31 4.75
C TYR A 411 9.36 -3.47 3.52
N ILE A 412 8.80 -3.82 2.35
CA ILE A 412 9.56 -3.89 1.10
C ILE A 412 10.25 -2.55 0.78
N HIS A 413 9.55 -1.42 0.93
CA HIS A 413 10.10 -0.08 0.68
C HIS A 413 11.20 0.32 1.69
N VAL A 414 11.06 0.02 2.99
CA VAL A 414 12.15 0.29 3.93
C VAL A 414 13.35 -0.64 3.72
N CYS A 415 13.17 -1.85 3.18
CA CYS A 415 14.29 -2.69 2.75
C CYS A 415 15.10 -2.04 1.62
N ASP A 416 14.45 -1.45 0.62
CA ASP A 416 15.13 -0.71 -0.46
C ASP A 416 15.82 0.57 0.07
N LEU A 417 15.17 1.30 0.97
CA LEU A 417 15.74 2.47 1.64
C LEU A 417 16.97 2.08 2.47
N ALA A 418 16.89 0.99 3.24
CA ALA A 418 17.97 0.47 4.05
C ALA A 418 19.16 -0.01 3.20
N LEU A 419 18.92 -0.61 2.03
CA LEU A 419 19.99 -0.90 1.06
C LEU A 419 20.74 0.36 0.65
N GLY A 420 20.03 1.45 0.31
CA GLY A 420 20.67 2.74 0.00
C GLY A 420 21.46 3.29 1.18
N LEU A 421 20.78 3.36 2.34
CA LEU A 421 21.32 3.82 3.62
C LEU A 421 22.59 3.05 4.05
N SER A 422 22.69 1.76 3.74
CA SER A 422 23.86 0.93 4.06
C SER A 422 25.18 1.44 3.48
N ARG A 423 25.12 2.31 2.45
CA ARG A 423 26.26 3.00 1.83
C ARG A 423 26.41 4.45 2.30
N THR A 424 25.42 4.98 3.02
CA THR A 424 25.32 6.36 3.50
C THR A 424 24.95 6.42 4.98
N LEU A 425 25.75 5.76 5.83
CA LEU A 425 25.78 5.97 7.29
C LEU A 425 26.93 6.96 7.64
N PRO A 426 26.78 8.28 7.37
CA PRO A 426 27.89 9.22 7.49
C PRO A 426 28.34 9.44 8.94
N GLY A 427 29.66 9.54 9.10
CA GLY A 427 30.27 10.34 10.16
C GLY A 427 30.72 11.69 9.61
N THR A 428 31.11 12.60 10.49
CA THR A 428 31.61 13.95 10.13
C THR A 428 33.09 14.07 10.48
N ILE A 429 33.92 14.61 9.58
CA ILE A 429 35.29 15.02 9.93
C ILE A 429 35.28 16.52 10.21
N PHE A 430 35.79 16.92 11.38
CA PHE A 430 35.83 18.30 11.84
C PHE A 430 37.26 18.86 11.74
N PRO A 431 37.44 20.16 11.45
CA PRO A 431 38.73 20.81 11.58
C PRO A 431 39.14 20.83 13.06
N SER A 432 40.27 20.21 13.39
CA SER A 432 40.81 20.26 14.75
C SER A 432 41.49 21.60 15.02
N GLU A 433 41.18 22.23 16.15
CA GLU A 433 41.92 23.39 16.68
C GLU A 433 43.39 23.06 17.02
N ARG A 434 43.71 21.77 17.20
CA ARG A 434 45.03 21.26 17.56
C ARG A 434 45.83 20.91 16.29
N PRO A 435 46.98 21.55 16.02
CA PRO A 435 47.87 21.14 14.94
C PRO A 435 48.24 19.65 15.04
N GLY A 436 48.33 18.96 13.90
CA GLY A 436 48.73 17.55 13.88
C GLY A 436 47.70 16.57 14.47
N HIS A 437 46.44 16.98 14.59
CA HIS A 437 45.33 16.16 15.07
C HIS A 437 44.20 16.07 14.04
N VAL A 438 43.52 14.92 13.96
CA VAL A 438 42.21 14.76 13.30
C VAL A 438 41.13 14.68 14.37
N LEU A 439 39.97 15.30 14.11
CA LEU A 439 38.76 15.17 14.91
C LEU A 439 37.65 14.60 14.02
N LEU A 440 37.03 13.48 14.42
CA LEU A 440 35.96 12.84 13.65
C LEU A 440 34.84 12.27 14.51
N GLU A 441 33.61 12.32 14.01
CA GLU A 441 32.45 11.58 14.51
C GLU A 441 32.41 10.20 13.85
N LYS A 442 32.44 9.13 14.65
CA LYS A 442 32.33 7.74 14.18
C LYS A 442 31.10 7.09 14.81
N TRP A 443 30.28 6.48 13.96
CA TRP A 443 29.15 5.63 14.34
C TRP A 443 29.53 4.15 14.28
N ASN A 444 29.03 3.38 15.25
CA ASN A 444 29.16 1.91 15.34
C ASN A 444 27.83 1.30 15.84
N PRO A 445 27.59 -0.01 15.66
CA PRO A 445 26.41 -0.69 16.21
C PRO A 445 26.33 -0.57 17.74
N LEU A 446 25.11 -0.71 18.27
CA LEU A 446 24.84 -0.85 19.69
C LEU A 446 25.03 -2.28 20.21
N GLY A 447 24.54 -3.29 19.49
CA GLY A 447 24.54 -4.69 19.92
C GLY A 447 23.25 -5.42 19.57
N ALA A 448 22.56 -5.93 20.60
CA ALA A 448 21.22 -6.49 20.47
C ALA A 448 20.14 -5.43 20.75
N VAL A 449 19.08 -5.46 19.94
CA VAL A 449 17.92 -4.57 19.98
C VAL A 449 16.66 -5.38 20.27
N GLY A 450 15.95 -5.03 21.35
CA GLY A 450 14.60 -5.54 21.57
C GLY A 450 13.59 -4.78 20.71
N ILE A 451 12.72 -5.49 19.98
CA ILE A 451 11.62 -4.89 19.21
C ILE A 451 10.31 -5.44 19.75
N ILE A 452 9.43 -4.57 20.26
CA ILE A 452 8.12 -4.93 20.81
C ILE A 452 7.05 -4.19 20.03
N THR A 453 6.20 -4.92 19.29
CA THR A 453 5.25 -4.31 18.33
C THR A 453 3.79 -4.49 18.71
N ALA A 454 2.97 -3.50 18.35
CA ALA A 454 1.51 -3.53 18.50
C ALA A 454 0.83 -4.47 17.49
N PHE A 455 -0.44 -4.79 17.75
CA PHE A 455 -1.26 -5.68 16.89
C PHE A 455 -1.64 -5.07 15.53
N ASN A 456 -1.63 -3.74 15.41
CA ASN A 456 -2.35 -3.04 14.35
C ASN A 456 -1.50 -2.79 13.09
N PHE A 457 -0.19 -2.91 13.20
CA PHE A 457 0.77 -3.00 12.09
C PHE A 457 1.77 -4.13 12.41
N PRO A 458 1.33 -5.40 12.35
CA PRO A 458 2.10 -6.56 12.79
C PRO A 458 3.26 -6.95 11.84
N VAL A 459 3.41 -6.28 10.70
CA VAL A 459 4.52 -6.45 9.74
C VAL A 459 5.37 -5.18 9.65
N ALA A 460 4.75 -4.02 9.34
CA ALA A 460 5.50 -2.82 8.96
C ALA A 460 6.36 -2.25 10.08
N VAL A 461 5.86 -2.20 11.32
CA VAL A 461 6.61 -1.67 12.48
C VAL A 461 7.84 -2.52 12.79
N PHE A 462 7.71 -3.85 12.72
CA PHE A 462 8.87 -4.74 12.81
C PHE A 462 9.84 -4.49 11.64
N GLY A 463 9.32 -4.31 10.43
CA GLY A 463 10.10 -4.03 9.23
C GLY A 463 10.93 -2.74 9.32
N TRP A 464 10.31 -1.62 9.71
CA TRP A 464 10.98 -0.32 9.87
C TRP A 464 12.13 -0.39 10.88
N ASN A 465 11.95 -1.14 11.98
CA ASN A 465 13.00 -1.32 12.99
C ASN A 465 14.09 -2.31 12.54
N SER A 466 13.70 -3.48 12.02
CA SER A 466 14.64 -4.57 11.70
C SER A 466 15.51 -4.23 10.49
N ALA A 467 14.97 -3.63 9.43
CA ALA A 467 15.74 -3.20 8.26
C ALA A 467 16.84 -2.19 8.65
N LEU A 468 16.50 -1.18 9.48
CA LEU A 468 17.46 -0.20 9.99
C LEU A 468 18.51 -0.84 10.91
N ALA A 469 18.08 -1.62 11.91
CA ALA A 469 18.98 -2.30 12.84
C ALA A 469 19.98 -3.21 12.10
N MET A 470 19.50 -4.01 11.14
CA MET A 470 20.34 -4.91 10.34
C MET A 470 21.41 -4.15 9.54
N VAL A 471 21.08 -3.04 8.86
CA VAL A 471 22.11 -2.29 8.12
C VAL A 471 23.05 -1.49 9.04
N CYS A 472 22.55 -1.03 10.19
CA CYS A 472 23.38 -0.44 11.26
C CYS A 472 24.40 -1.44 11.83
N GLY A 473 24.10 -2.73 11.80
CA GLY A 473 24.98 -3.83 12.25
C GLY A 473 24.58 -4.42 13.59
N ASP A 474 23.32 -4.23 13.96
CA ASP A 474 22.70 -4.74 15.16
C ASP A 474 21.89 -6.01 14.85
N VAL A 475 21.63 -6.80 15.89
CA VAL A 475 20.73 -7.97 15.83
C VAL A 475 19.43 -7.66 16.57
N SER A 476 18.32 -8.24 16.14
CA SER A 476 17.00 -7.98 16.73
C SER A 476 16.39 -9.18 17.43
N ILE A 477 15.74 -8.94 18.57
CA ILE A 477 14.84 -9.89 19.23
C ILE A 477 13.42 -9.33 19.21
N TRP A 478 12.53 -9.96 18.44
CA TRP A 478 11.15 -9.50 18.25
C TRP A 478 10.17 -10.21 19.20
N LYS A 479 9.39 -9.41 19.93
CA LYS A 479 8.17 -9.84 20.63
C LYS A 479 6.93 -9.16 20.03
N PRO A 480 6.20 -9.81 19.12
CA PRO A 480 4.98 -9.26 18.52
C PRO A 480 3.84 -9.16 19.53
N SER A 481 2.69 -8.60 19.11
CA SER A 481 1.43 -8.77 19.83
C SER A 481 1.11 -10.26 20.02
N ASP A 482 0.58 -10.61 21.19
CA ASP A 482 0.06 -11.94 21.49
C ASP A 482 -1.21 -12.28 20.67
N THR A 483 -1.85 -11.26 20.10
CA THR A 483 -3.02 -11.39 19.21
C THR A 483 -2.69 -11.49 17.72
N THR A 484 -1.43 -11.28 17.29
CA THR A 484 -0.99 -11.46 15.89
C THR A 484 0.24 -12.38 15.73
N PRO A 485 0.27 -13.57 16.38
CA PRO A 485 1.48 -14.39 16.41
C PRO A 485 1.73 -15.17 15.11
N LEU A 486 0.69 -15.49 14.30
CA LEU A 486 0.89 -16.22 13.05
C LEU A 486 1.57 -15.35 11.99
N THR A 487 1.19 -14.07 11.92
CA THR A 487 1.87 -13.05 11.09
C THR A 487 3.35 -12.97 11.43
N ALA A 488 3.69 -12.95 12.72
CA ALA A 488 5.09 -12.88 13.16
C ALA A 488 5.89 -14.15 12.84
N VAL A 489 5.29 -15.34 12.99
CA VAL A 489 5.89 -16.61 12.54
C VAL A 489 6.12 -16.57 11.02
N ALA A 490 5.13 -16.15 10.23
CA ALA A 490 5.22 -16.08 8.77
C ALA A 490 6.32 -15.11 8.29
N VAL A 491 6.38 -13.90 8.83
CA VAL A 491 7.47 -12.93 8.54
C VAL A 491 8.83 -13.50 8.92
N THR A 492 8.93 -14.13 10.09
CA THR A 492 10.19 -14.73 10.56
C THR A 492 10.64 -15.88 9.64
N ARG A 493 9.73 -16.69 9.09
CA ARG A 493 10.06 -17.72 8.07
C ARG A 493 10.58 -17.15 6.76
N ILE A 494 10.05 -16.00 6.33
CA ILE A 494 10.54 -15.31 5.13
C ILE A 494 11.98 -14.84 5.35
N VAL A 495 12.26 -14.20 6.50
CA VAL A 495 13.61 -13.74 6.89
C VAL A 495 14.58 -14.92 7.10
N GLU A 496 14.18 -15.96 7.84
CA GLU A 496 14.90 -17.23 8.02
C GLU A 496 15.43 -17.75 6.68
N SER A 497 14.56 -17.85 5.67
CA SER A 497 14.93 -18.38 4.35
C SER A 497 16.00 -17.56 3.63
N VAL A 498 16.21 -16.28 3.98
CA VAL A 498 17.26 -15.43 3.42
C VAL A 498 18.55 -15.56 4.24
N LEU A 499 18.46 -15.62 5.57
CA LEU A 499 19.62 -15.82 6.44
C LEU A 499 20.28 -17.18 6.15
N GLU A 500 19.50 -18.25 6.03
CA GLU A 500 19.99 -19.60 5.69
C GLU A 500 20.71 -19.62 4.33
N LYS A 501 20.10 -19.06 3.27
CA LYS A 501 20.70 -18.98 1.91
C LYS A 501 22.07 -18.30 1.89
N ASN A 502 22.30 -17.37 2.82
CA ASN A 502 23.55 -16.60 2.94
C ASN A 502 24.49 -17.12 4.04
N ASN A 503 24.17 -18.24 4.71
CA ASN A 503 24.91 -18.82 5.84
C ASN A 503 25.07 -17.86 7.04
N ILE A 504 24.08 -17.01 7.29
CA ILE A 504 24.05 -16.05 8.40
C ILE A 504 23.33 -16.72 9.60
N PRO A 505 23.84 -16.58 10.84
CA PRO A 505 23.16 -17.12 12.02
C PRO A 505 21.72 -16.55 12.15
N GLY A 506 20.72 -17.42 12.22
CA GLY A 506 19.31 -17.01 12.28
C GLY A 506 18.97 -16.09 13.47
N ALA A 507 19.74 -16.16 14.56
CA ALA A 507 19.63 -15.27 15.71
C ALA A 507 19.95 -13.78 15.43
N VAL A 508 20.40 -13.41 14.22
CA VAL A 508 20.43 -12.01 13.75
C VAL A 508 19.01 -11.40 13.75
N ALA A 509 17.99 -12.21 13.45
CA ALA A 509 16.57 -11.82 13.46
C ALA A 509 15.75 -12.83 14.29
N ALA A 510 15.96 -12.84 15.61
CA ALA A 510 15.27 -13.74 16.52
C ALA A 510 13.81 -13.33 16.78
N LEU A 511 12.93 -14.31 16.95
CA LEU A 511 11.53 -14.17 17.35
C LEU A 511 11.33 -14.84 18.71
N CYS A 512 10.62 -14.20 19.63
CA CYS A 512 10.19 -14.81 20.89
C CYS A 512 8.75 -14.34 21.22
N VAL A 513 7.75 -14.95 20.57
CA VAL A 513 6.31 -14.71 20.81
C VAL A 513 6.01 -14.98 22.29
N GLY A 514 5.35 -14.03 22.96
CA GLY A 514 4.94 -14.17 24.35
C GLY A 514 4.19 -12.96 24.89
N GLY A 515 3.72 -13.04 26.13
CA GLY A 515 2.86 -12.04 26.73
C GLY A 515 3.62 -10.85 27.31
N LYS A 516 3.09 -10.30 28.42
CA LYS A 516 3.74 -9.24 29.20
C LYS A 516 5.03 -9.71 29.88
N ASP A 517 5.13 -10.99 30.22
CA ASP A 517 6.27 -11.61 30.89
C ASP A 517 7.57 -11.58 30.06
N ILE A 518 7.47 -11.92 28.77
CA ILE A 518 8.59 -11.82 27.82
C ILE A 518 8.92 -10.36 27.52
N GLY A 519 7.89 -9.49 27.46
CA GLY A 519 8.08 -8.04 27.33
C GLY A 519 8.86 -7.44 28.50
N GLU A 520 8.49 -7.75 29.75
CA GLU A 520 9.21 -7.29 30.94
C GLU A 520 10.67 -7.78 30.97
N LYS A 521 10.95 -8.97 30.44
CA LYS A 521 12.31 -9.49 30.29
C LYS A 521 13.14 -8.62 29.33
N ILE A 522 12.71 -8.45 28.08
CA ILE A 522 13.37 -7.58 27.08
C ILE A 522 13.64 -6.18 27.63
N VAL A 523 12.63 -5.62 28.32
CA VAL A 523 12.66 -4.27 28.89
C VAL A 523 13.70 -4.14 30.00
N LYS A 524 13.84 -5.15 30.87
CA LYS A 524 14.77 -5.13 32.03
C LYS A 524 16.18 -5.65 31.71
N ASP A 525 16.40 -6.24 30.54
CA ASP A 525 17.66 -6.90 30.18
C ASP A 525 18.75 -5.93 29.70
N GLU A 526 19.85 -5.83 30.44
CA GLU A 526 21.00 -4.98 30.10
C GLU A 526 21.69 -5.36 28.78
N ARG A 527 21.47 -6.57 28.24
CA ARG A 527 21.97 -6.97 26.92
C ARG A 527 21.27 -6.23 25.79
N MET A 528 19.99 -5.89 25.97
CA MET A 528 19.19 -5.12 25.01
C MET A 528 19.58 -3.64 25.10
N LYS A 529 20.46 -3.19 24.21
CA LYS A 529 21.07 -1.85 24.25
C LYS A 529 20.13 -0.76 23.76
N LEU A 530 19.21 -1.13 22.86
CA LEU A 530 18.01 -0.40 22.51
C LEU A 530 16.79 -1.30 22.74
N VAL A 531 15.70 -0.74 23.23
CA VAL A 531 14.36 -1.35 23.16
C VAL A 531 13.47 -0.41 22.35
N SER A 532 13.09 -0.84 21.16
CA SER A 532 12.00 -0.21 20.40
C SER A 532 10.67 -0.78 20.89
N PHE A 533 9.75 0.10 21.27
CA PHE A 533 8.42 -0.27 21.76
C PHE A 533 7.35 0.57 21.07
N THR A 534 6.42 -0.13 20.42
CA THR A 534 5.25 0.46 19.77
C THR A 534 3.99 -0.06 20.46
N GLY A 535 3.14 0.83 20.97
CA GLY A 535 1.97 0.43 21.76
C GLY A 535 1.25 1.59 22.44
N SER A 536 0.47 1.31 23.49
CA SER A 536 -0.25 2.38 24.21
C SER A 536 0.68 3.17 25.12
N THR A 537 0.43 4.48 25.24
CA THR A 537 1.22 5.41 26.09
C THR A 537 1.35 4.92 27.54
N ALA A 538 0.29 4.33 28.10
CA ALA A 538 0.30 3.82 29.47
C ALA A 538 1.27 2.63 29.69
N VAL A 539 1.57 1.85 28.65
CA VAL A 539 2.59 0.79 28.70
C VAL A 539 3.96 1.34 28.31
N GLY A 540 4.01 2.19 27.28
CA GLY A 540 5.25 2.85 26.84
C GLY A 540 5.94 3.68 27.92
N GLN A 541 5.17 4.36 28.78
CA GLN A 541 5.69 5.06 29.95
C GLN A 541 6.38 4.11 30.95
N GLN A 542 5.81 2.91 31.17
CA GLN A 542 6.42 1.89 32.02
C GLN A 542 7.71 1.37 31.39
N VAL A 543 7.68 1.06 30.09
CA VAL A 543 8.84 0.60 29.31
C VAL A 543 9.98 1.63 29.36
N GLY A 544 9.70 2.90 29.09
CA GLY A 544 10.69 3.97 29.13
C GLY A 544 11.35 4.09 30.50
N VAL A 545 10.56 4.08 31.58
CA VAL A 545 11.06 4.14 32.97
C VAL A 545 11.95 2.93 33.32
N GLU A 546 11.53 1.71 32.99
CA GLU A 546 12.33 0.50 33.29
C GLU A 546 13.64 0.45 32.48
N VAL A 547 13.61 0.81 31.19
CA VAL A 547 14.82 0.88 30.34
C VAL A 547 15.77 1.98 30.84
N GLN A 548 15.24 3.13 31.24
CA GLN A 548 16.04 4.25 31.76
C GLN A 548 16.69 3.92 33.12
N ARG A 549 16.07 3.11 33.99
CA ARG A 549 16.67 2.67 35.27
C ARG A 549 17.98 1.90 35.08
N ARG A 550 18.14 1.18 33.97
CA ARG A 550 19.37 0.46 33.59
C ARG A 550 20.22 1.20 32.56
N PHE A 551 19.97 2.50 32.36
CA PHE A 551 20.63 3.36 31.36
C PHE A 551 20.64 2.79 29.93
N GLY A 552 19.64 1.97 29.57
CA GLY A 552 19.43 1.53 28.20
C GLY A 552 18.83 2.66 27.34
N ARG A 553 18.85 2.49 26.02
CA ARG A 553 18.09 3.36 25.10
C ARG A 553 16.69 2.80 24.90
N HIS A 554 15.71 3.69 24.77
CA HIS A 554 14.38 3.34 24.30
C HIS A 554 14.01 4.16 23.05
N LEU A 555 13.30 3.54 22.11
CA LEU A 555 12.57 4.20 21.03
C LEU A 555 11.09 3.93 21.33
N LEU A 556 10.29 4.98 21.48
CA LEU A 556 8.90 4.88 21.95
C LEU A 556 7.96 5.48 20.90
N GLU A 557 7.14 4.64 20.29
CA GLU A 557 6.09 5.03 19.34
C GLU A 557 4.71 4.71 19.93
N LEU A 558 4.11 5.72 20.56
CA LEU A 558 2.98 5.52 21.47
C LEU A 558 1.65 6.04 20.91
N GLY A 559 0.70 6.39 21.79
CA GLY A 559 -0.68 6.73 21.41
C GLY A 559 -0.80 8.02 20.59
N GLY A 560 -1.87 8.11 19.79
CA GLY A 560 -2.15 9.25 18.91
C GLY A 560 -3.58 9.76 19.01
N ASN A 561 -3.75 11.05 19.30
CA ASN A 561 -5.05 11.73 19.32
C ASN A 561 -5.11 12.81 18.23
N ASN A 562 -4.90 12.34 17.00
CA ASN A 562 -4.60 13.16 15.84
C ASN A 562 -5.80 14.01 15.40
N ALA A 563 -5.53 15.27 15.04
CA ALA A 563 -6.55 16.21 14.59
C ALA A 563 -6.36 16.65 13.13
N ILE A 564 -7.47 16.89 12.44
CA ILE A 564 -7.48 17.72 11.23
C ILE A 564 -8.13 19.06 11.57
N ILE A 565 -7.41 20.15 11.34
CA ILE A 565 -7.95 21.51 11.31
C ILE A 565 -8.51 21.78 9.91
N VAL A 566 -9.75 22.27 9.85
CA VAL A 566 -10.42 22.66 8.60
C VAL A 566 -10.64 24.17 8.63
N ASN A 567 -9.84 24.92 7.87
CA ASN A 567 -9.93 26.37 7.80
C ASN A 567 -11.13 26.83 6.94
N SER A 568 -11.44 28.12 6.97
CA SER A 568 -12.63 28.66 6.28
C SER A 568 -12.57 28.72 4.75
N ASP A 569 -11.39 28.45 4.20
CA ASP A 569 -11.05 28.41 2.78
C ASP A 569 -10.68 26.99 2.32
N ALA A 570 -10.86 25.97 3.18
CA ALA A 570 -10.49 24.60 2.89
C ALA A 570 -11.26 24.03 1.68
N ASN A 571 -10.54 23.35 0.79
CA ASN A 571 -11.16 22.55 -0.27
C ASN A 571 -11.93 21.37 0.36
N LEU A 572 -13.25 21.52 0.48
CA LEU A 572 -14.11 20.56 1.19
C LEU A 572 -14.24 19.21 0.45
N ASP A 573 -14.05 19.19 -0.87
CA ASP A 573 -14.13 17.97 -1.67
C ASP A 573 -12.90 17.09 -1.46
N LEU A 574 -11.70 17.71 -1.42
CA LEU A 574 -10.45 17.06 -1.02
C LEU A 574 -10.51 16.57 0.44
N LEU A 575 -10.99 17.43 1.35
CA LEU A 575 -11.17 17.12 2.76
C LEU A 575 -12.05 15.88 2.99
N LEU A 576 -13.19 15.75 2.32
CA LEU A 576 -14.12 14.65 2.58
C LEU A 576 -13.59 13.29 2.11
N ASN A 577 -12.89 13.27 0.97
CA ASN A 577 -12.19 12.08 0.49
C ASN A 577 -11.09 11.66 1.48
N ALA A 578 -10.34 12.62 2.01
CA ALA A 578 -9.32 12.40 3.04
C ALA A 578 -9.92 11.91 4.38
N ALA A 579 -10.89 12.62 4.93
CA ALA A 579 -11.46 12.38 6.25
C ALA A 579 -12.22 11.06 6.35
N LEU A 580 -12.90 10.61 5.28
CA LEU A 580 -13.56 9.29 5.25
C LEU A 580 -12.55 8.17 5.53
N PHE A 581 -11.41 8.17 4.83
CA PHE A 581 -10.34 7.18 5.04
C PHE A 581 -9.59 7.39 6.35
N ALA A 582 -9.36 8.64 6.77
CA ALA A 582 -8.58 8.96 7.95
C ALA A 582 -9.29 8.67 9.29
N CYS A 583 -10.62 8.76 9.32
CA CYS A 583 -11.44 8.47 10.51
C CYS A 583 -11.90 6.99 10.56
N ALA A 584 -12.22 6.38 9.40
CA ALA A 584 -12.85 5.05 9.35
C ALA A 584 -11.96 3.92 8.78
N GLY A 585 -10.87 4.24 8.09
CA GLY A 585 -9.89 3.26 7.60
C GLY A 585 -9.28 2.43 8.74
N THR A 586 -8.96 1.16 8.47
CA THR A 586 -8.53 0.18 9.50
C THR A 586 -9.51 0.07 10.70
N ALA A 587 -10.80 0.41 10.50
CA ALA A 587 -11.79 0.59 11.56
C ALA A 587 -11.32 1.54 12.70
N GLY A 588 -10.58 2.60 12.36
CA GLY A 588 -10.06 3.59 13.31
C GLY A 588 -8.84 3.12 14.13
N GLN A 589 -8.30 1.94 13.85
CA GLN A 589 -7.23 1.29 14.62
C GLN A 589 -5.81 1.59 14.12
N ARG A 590 -5.58 2.75 13.50
CA ARG A 590 -4.22 3.29 13.31
C ARG A 590 -3.85 4.13 14.54
N CYS A 591 -2.56 4.21 14.84
CA CYS A 591 -2.03 5.26 15.70
C CYS A 591 -2.28 6.65 15.08
N THR A 592 -2.23 6.75 13.75
CA THR A 592 -2.45 7.97 12.96
C THR A 592 -3.92 8.26 12.56
N THR A 593 -4.91 7.52 13.09
CA THR A 593 -6.34 7.78 12.84
C THR A 593 -6.72 9.21 13.22
N THR A 594 -7.46 9.92 12.38
CA THR A 594 -8.06 11.21 12.75
C THR A 594 -9.16 10.97 13.78
N ARG A 595 -8.94 11.41 15.02
CA ARG A 595 -9.92 11.29 16.11
C ARG A 595 -10.66 12.60 16.39
N ARG A 596 -10.10 13.73 15.95
CA ARG A 596 -10.63 15.08 16.18
C ARG A 596 -10.70 15.86 14.86
N LEU A 597 -11.84 16.49 14.59
CA LEU A 597 -12.03 17.44 13.48
C LEU A 597 -12.31 18.82 14.06
N LEU A 598 -11.35 19.73 13.90
CA LEU A 598 -11.39 21.10 14.42
C LEU A 598 -11.83 22.00 13.26
N ILE A 599 -13.14 22.23 13.14
CA ILE A 599 -13.75 22.75 11.91
C ILE A 599 -14.18 24.20 12.09
N HIS A 600 -13.70 25.09 11.21
CA HIS A 600 -14.00 26.50 11.28
C HIS A 600 -15.51 26.77 11.10
N LYS A 601 -16.12 27.52 12.04
CA LYS A 601 -17.57 27.83 12.13
C LYS A 601 -18.32 28.06 10.81
N LYS A 602 -17.75 28.85 9.88
CA LYS A 602 -18.30 29.10 8.52
C LYS A 602 -18.65 27.82 7.73
N VAL A 603 -17.91 26.73 7.91
CA VAL A 603 -18.07 25.45 7.16
C VAL A 603 -18.49 24.28 8.04
N TYR A 604 -18.59 24.46 9.36
CA TYR A 604 -18.89 23.41 10.35
C TYR A 604 -20.12 22.57 9.98
N SER A 605 -21.26 23.23 9.74
CA SER A 605 -22.53 22.53 9.42
C SER A 605 -22.48 21.77 8.09
N GLU A 606 -21.74 22.27 7.09
CA GLU A 606 -21.58 21.57 5.81
C GLU A 606 -20.69 20.34 5.98
N VAL A 607 -19.51 20.48 6.60
CA VAL A 607 -18.56 19.37 6.80
C VAL A 607 -19.21 18.23 7.56
N VAL A 608 -19.90 18.51 8.67
CA VAL A 608 -20.63 17.49 9.45
C VAL A 608 -21.72 16.83 8.60
N SER A 609 -22.54 17.60 7.87
CA SER A 609 -23.61 17.04 7.02
C SER A 609 -23.07 16.15 5.89
N ARG A 610 -21.96 16.55 5.26
CA ARG A 610 -21.34 15.81 4.15
C ARG A 610 -20.57 14.58 4.65
N LEU A 611 -19.90 14.66 5.80
CA LEU A 611 -19.20 13.51 6.41
C LEU A 611 -20.19 12.43 6.87
N SER A 612 -21.31 12.80 7.52
CA SER A 612 -22.36 11.85 7.88
C SER A 612 -22.97 11.15 6.66
N LYS A 613 -23.13 11.85 5.52
CA LYS A 613 -23.55 11.24 4.24
C LYS A 613 -22.51 10.29 3.67
N ALA A 614 -21.22 10.65 3.74
CA ALA A 614 -20.12 9.80 3.28
C ALA A 614 -20.03 8.50 4.11
N PHE A 615 -20.14 8.60 5.45
CA PHE A 615 -20.19 7.43 6.33
C PHE A 615 -21.43 6.57 6.06
N ALA A 616 -22.62 7.18 5.87
CA ALA A 616 -23.84 6.45 5.51
C ALA A 616 -23.70 5.65 4.21
N GLY A 617 -23.06 6.23 3.19
CA GLY A 617 -22.76 5.56 1.92
C GLY A 617 -21.72 4.43 2.00
N VAL A 618 -21.03 4.29 3.14
CA VAL A 618 -19.96 3.30 3.35
C VAL A 618 -20.41 2.08 4.19
N VAL A 619 -21.53 2.17 4.91
CA VAL A 619 -22.00 1.07 5.80
C VAL A 619 -22.30 -0.24 5.06
N SER A 620 -22.76 -0.17 3.81
CA SER A 620 -22.97 -1.36 2.95
C SER A 620 -21.67 -2.06 2.55
N ARG A 621 -20.50 -1.44 2.81
CA ARG A 621 -19.16 -1.92 2.49
C ARG A 621 -18.40 -2.42 3.74
N ILE A 622 -19.12 -2.73 4.82
CA ILE A 622 -18.56 -3.29 6.07
C ILE A 622 -18.68 -4.82 6.02
N GLY A 623 -17.55 -5.55 6.06
CA GLY A 623 -17.53 -6.96 5.64
C GLY A 623 -16.29 -7.77 6.02
N ASP A 624 -16.19 -8.99 5.50
CA ASP A 624 -14.97 -9.82 5.59
C ASP A 624 -13.82 -9.04 4.91
N PRO A 625 -12.70 -8.76 5.62
CA PRO A 625 -11.61 -7.93 5.10
C PRO A 625 -10.87 -8.57 3.91
N LEU A 626 -11.07 -9.86 3.64
CA LEU A 626 -10.54 -10.54 2.46
C LEU A 626 -11.36 -10.28 1.18
N LEU A 627 -12.56 -9.70 1.29
CA LEU A 627 -13.42 -9.41 0.14
C LEU A 627 -13.08 -8.04 -0.48
N SER A 628 -13.02 -8.00 -1.81
CA SER A 628 -12.56 -6.87 -2.63
C SER A 628 -13.38 -5.58 -2.46
N GLU A 629 -14.65 -5.72 -2.12
CA GLU A 629 -15.62 -4.64 -1.97
C GLU A 629 -15.60 -4.02 -0.57
N THR A 630 -15.03 -4.70 0.43
CA THR A 630 -14.98 -4.24 1.81
C THR A 630 -14.08 -3.00 1.95
N LEU A 631 -14.59 -1.93 2.58
CA LEU A 631 -13.81 -0.75 2.96
C LEU A 631 -13.47 -0.68 4.46
N ILE A 632 -14.26 -1.35 5.31
CA ILE A 632 -14.08 -1.33 6.75
C ILE A 632 -14.22 -2.77 7.27
N GLY A 633 -13.16 -3.27 7.89
CA GLY A 633 -13.15 -4.54 8.60
C GLY A 633 -13.70 -4.44 10.03
N PRO A 634 -13.58 -5.51 10.83
CA PRO A 634 -13.94 -5.50 12.24
C PRO A 634 -12.92 -4.72 13.10
N LEU A 635 -13.32 -4.41 14.34
CA LEU A 635 -12.36 -4.17 15.42
C LEU A 635 -11.55 -5.44 15.70
N HIS A 636 -10.32 -5.32 16.19
CA HIS A 636 -9.42 -6.46 16.30
C HIS A 636 -9.78 -7.44 17.45
N THR A 637 -10.46 -6.97 18.51
CA THR A 637 -10.77 -7.82 19.68
C THR A 637 -12.14 -7.51 20.30
N PRO A 638 -12.72 -8.44 21.10
CA PRO A 638 -13.89 -8.15 21.93
C PRO A 638 -13.65 -7.00 22.92
N ALA A 639 -12.41 -6.82 23.41
CA ALA A 639 -12.07 -5.73 24.32
C ALA A 639 -12.15 -4.35 23.62
N ALA A 640 -11.76 -4.27 22.35
CA ALA A 640 -11.95 -3.07 21.53
C ALA A 640 -13.44 -2.78 21.29
N LEU A 641 -14.26 -3.81 21.08
CA LEU A 641 -15.71 -3.68 20.91
C LEU A 641 -16.40 -3.13 22.18
N GLU A 642 -16.04 -3.61 23.37
CA GLU A 642 -16.53 -3.03 24.64
C GLU A 642 -15.97 -1.62 24.89
N GLY A 643 -14.73 -1.34 24.49
CA GLY A 643 -14.14 0.00 24.53
C GLY A 643 -14.90 1.01 23.68
N PHE A 644 -15.31 0.62 22.46
CA PHE A 644 -16.19 1.39 21.58
C PHE A 644 -17.54 1.67 22.26
N LYS A 645 -18.26 0.61 22.69
CA LYS A 645 -19.57 0.73 23.37
C LYS A 645 -19.52 1.69 24.56
N LYS A 646 -18.50 1.53 25.43
CA LYS A 646 -18.30 2.39 26.61
C LYS A 646 -18.05 3.86 26.21
N THR A 647 -17.24 4.10 25.19
CA THR A 647 -16.92 5.46 24.72
C THR A 647 -18.15 6.17 24.16
N VAL A 648 -18.95 5.49 23.33
CA VAL A 648 -20.18 6.05 22.77
C VAL A 648 -21.21 6.33 23.87
N ALA A 649 -21.39 5.41 24.83
CA ALA A 649 -22.32 5.60 25.94
C ALA A 649 -21.90 6.77 26.87
N GLU A 650 -20.61 6.91 27.15
CA GLU A 650 -20.09 8.03 27.96
C GLU A 650 -20.17 9.37 27.21
N ALA A 651 -19.97 9.39 25.88
CA ALA A 651 -20.14 10.60 25.08
C ALA A 651 -21.57 11.16 25.16
N VAL A 652 -22.58 10.30 24.99
CA VAL A 652 -24.00 10.69 25.12
C VAL A 652 -24.31 11.18 26.55
N LYS A 653 -23.77 10.51 27.57
CA LYS A 653 -23.89 10.91 28.98
C LYS A 653 -23.22 12.27 29.29
N GLN A 654 -22.21 12.67 28.54
CA GLN A 654 -21.56 13.99 28.63
C GLN A 654 -22.24 15.06 27.74
N GLY A 655 -23.40 14.78 27.16
CA GLY A 655 -24.13 15.72 26.29
C GLY A 655 -23.70 15.70 24.82
N GLY A 656 -22.78 14.81 24.45
CA GLY A 656 -22.36 14.61 23.06
C GLY A 656 -23.48 14.04 22.20
N LYS A 657 -23.71 14.66 21.05
CA LYS A 657 -24.71 14.23 20.07
C LYS A 657 -24.07 13.33 19.03
N ILE A 658 -24.66 12.15 18.80
CA ILE A 658 -24.28 11.26 17.69
C ILE A 658 -24.94 11.80 16.41
N GLU A 659 -24.14 12.26 15.45
CA GLU A 659 -24.61 12.68 14.12
C GLU A 659 -24.71 11.50 13.14
N PHE A 660 -23.88 10.48 13.35
CA PHE A 660 -23.91 9.24 12.59
C PHE A 660 -23.27 8.09 13.40
N GLY A 661 -23.73 6.87 13.15
CA GLY A 661 -23.14 5.65 13.72
C GLY A 661 -23.58 5.37 15.16
N GLY A 662 -22.61 4.99 16.00
CA GLY A 662 -22.77 4.75 17.43
C GLY A 662 -23.20 3.32 17.81
N LYS A 663 -23.36 2.41 16.84
CA LYS A 663 -23.89 1.06 17.08
C LYS A 663 -22.89 -0.05 16.77
N VAL A 664 -23.11 -1.20 17.41
CA VAL A 664 -22.56 -2.49 16.98
C VAL A 664 -23.40 -3.01 15.81
N ILE A 665 -22.76 -3.72 14.88
CA ILE A 665 -23.43 -4.38 13.76
C ILE A 665 -23.63 -5.84 14.15
N GLU A 666 -24.89 -6.26 14.31
CA GLU A 666 -25.26 -7.60 14.79
C GLU A 666 -24.99 -8.69 13.73
N ARG A 667 -23.77 -9.26 13.77
CA ARG A 667 -23.27 -10.33 12.89
C ARG A 667 -22.12 -11.10 13.56
N GLU A 668 -21.62 -12.17 12.93
CA GLU A 668 -20.32 -12.76 13.35
C GLU A 668 -19.18 -11.72 13.19
N GLY A 669 -18.22 -11.72 14.12
CA GLY A 669 -17.09 -10.78 14.16
C GLY A 669 -17.34 -9.54 15.01
N TYR A 670 -16.37 -8.63 15.08
CA TYR A 670 -16.39 -7.47 15.99
C TYR A 670 -16.70 -6.15 15.26
N PHE A 671 -17.80 -6.11 14.53
CA PHE A 671 -18.16 -5.00 13.63
C PHE A 671 -18.93 -3.86 14.31
N VAL A 672 -18.60 -2.61 13.95
CA VAL A 672 -19.23 -1.39 14.47
C VAL A 672 -19.49 -0.39 13.34
N GLU A 673 -20.48 0.49 13.52
CA GLU A 673 -20.67 1.65 12.64
C GLU A 673 -19.57 2.71 12.91
N PRO A 674 -18.90 3.27 11.88
CA PRO A 674 -18.03 4.42 12.09
C PRO A 674 -18.87 5.60 12.59
N THR A 675 -18.37 6.33 13.60
CA THR A 675 -19.21 7.16 14.48
C THR A 675 -18.74 8.61 14.51
N ILE A 676 -19.68 9.55 14.33
CA ILE A 676 -19.44 11.00 14.34
C ILE A 676 -20.16 11.60 15.55
N ILE A 677 -19.42 12.31 16.40
CA ILE A 677 -19.92 12.91 17.64
C ILE A 677 -19.67 14.42 17.63
N THR A 678 -20.70 15.21 17.92
CA THR A 678 -20.66 16.67 18.04
C THR A 678 -21.05 17.12 19.46
N GLY A 679 -20.83 18.39 19.79
CA GLY A 679 -21.38 19.01 21.01
C GLY A 679 -20.64 18.71 22.32
N LEU A 680 -19.61 17.85 22.30
CA LEU A 680 -18.63 17.79 23.38
C LEU A 680 -17.66 18.98 23.28
N PRO A 681 -17.23 19.58 24.41
CA PRO A 681 -16.20 20.61 24.39
C PRO A 681 -14.82 19.99 24.08
N HIS A 682 -13.93 20.81 23.51
CA HIS A 682 -12.58 20.40 23.10
C HIS A 682 -11.75 19.80 24.26
N ASP A 683 -11.95 20.33 25.46
CA ASP A 683 -11.23 19.95 26.67
C ASP A 683 -11.82 18.73 27.42
N SER A 684 -12.92 18.16 26.92
CA SER A 684 -13.55 16.98 27.52
C SER A 684 -12.51 15.86 27.73
N PRO A 685 -12.45 15.23 28.92
CA PRO A 685 -11.57 14.08 29.16
C PRO A 685 -11.78 12.94 28.17
N LEU A 686 -12.98 12.82 27.59
CA LEU A 686 -13.29 11.83 26.56
C LEU A 686 -12.69 12.20 25.20
N VAL A 687 -12.66 13.48 24.85
CA VAL A 687 -12.03 14.03 23.63
C VAL A 687 -10.50 13.98 23.72
N LYS A 688 -9.92 14.18 24.92
CA LYS A 688 -8.47 14.06 25.14
C LYS A 688 -7.96 12.61 25.24
N THR A 689 -8.85 11.64 25.50
CA THR A 689 -8.50 10.21 25.60
C THR A 689 -8.42 9.55 24.22
N GLU A 690 -7.39 8.74 23.99
CA GLU A 690 -7.35 7.84 22.84
C GLU A 690 -8.26 6.63 23.06
N THR A 691 -9.43 6.62 22.39
CA THR A 691 -10.18 5.39 22.12
C THR A 691 -9.79 4.84 20.76
N PHE A 692 -9.32 3.58 20.73
CA PHE A 692 -8.78 2.92 19.54
C PHE A 692 -9.87 2.26 18.68
N ALA A 693 -10.82 3.06 18.20
CA ALA A 693 -12.00 2.64 17.43
C ALA A 693 -12.41 3.76 16.44
N PRO A 694 -13.38 3.55 15.52
CA PRO A 694 -13.72 4.54 14.49
C PRO A 694 -14.71 5.57 15.04
N ILE A 695 -14.24 6.39 15.97
CA ILE A 695 -14.98 7.49 16.59
C ILE A 695 -14.25 8.79 16.26
N VAL A 696 -14.97 9.78 15.73
CA VAL A 696 -14.44 11.11 15.45
C VAL A 696 -15.27 12.20 16.14
N TYR A 697 -14.59 13.06 16.90
CA TYR A 697 -15.16 14.21 17.58
C TYR A 697 -15.07 15.44 16.67
N CYS A 698 -16.21 16.02 16.30
CA CYS A 698 -16.31 17.26 15.54
C CYS A 698 -16.52 18.45 16.48
N ILE A 699 -15.62 19.42 16.42
CA ILE A 699 -15.50 20.56 17.32
C ILE A 699 -15.48 21.83 16.46
N GLU A 700 -16.27 22.85 16.83
CA GLU A 700 -16.27 24.14 16.13
C GLU A 700 -15.10 25.01 16.61
N ILE A 701 -14.39 25.65 15.67
CA ILE A 701 -13.37 26.67 15.97
C ILE A 701 -13.71 28.03 15.35
N PRO A 702 -13.38 29.16 16.02
CA PRO A 702 -13.66 30.49 15.51
C PRO A 702 -12.66 30.99 14.46
N ASP A 703 -11.43 30.45 14.47
CA ASP A 703 -10.24 30.86 13.69
C ASP A 703 -9.13 29.79 13.82
N LEU A 704 -8.04 29.97 13.07
CA LEU A 704 -6.89 29.05 13.06
C LEU A 704 -6.06 29.11 14.36
N GLU A 705 -5.95 30.26 15.02
CA GLU A 705 -5.22 30.41 16.30
C GLU A 705 -5.79 29.46 17.35
N THR A 706 -7.12 29.47 17.49
CA THR A 706 -7.86 28.57 18.38
C THR A 706 -7.76 27.11 17.92
N GLY A 707 -7.78 26.85 16.60
CA GLY A 707 -7.56 25.53 16.04
C GLY A 707 -6.19 24.93 16.40
N ILE A 708 -5.13 25.74 16.40
CA ILE A 708 -3.78 25.32 16.80
C ILE A 708 -3.72 25.04 18.31
N GLN A 709 -4.31 25.92 19.13
CA GLN A 709 -4.41 25.69 20.58
C GLN A 709 -5.13 24.37 20.89
N TYR A 710 -6.25 24.10 20.22
CA TYR A 710 -7.01 22.86 20.37
C TYR A 710 -6.31 21.64 19.76
N ASN A 711 -5.46 21.78 18.73
CA ASN A 711 -4.60 20.68 18.28
C ASN A 711 -3.64 20.26 19.40
N ASN A 712 -2.93 21.24 19.96
CA ASN A 712 -1.78 21.08 20.83
C ASN A 712 -2.14 20.71 22.28
N GLU A 713 -3.35 21.05 22.77
CA GLU A 713 -3.75 20.87 24.19
C GLU A 713 -3.90 19.43 24.72
N VAL A 714 -3.62 18.41 23.89
CA VAL A 714 -3.71 16.99 24.28
C VAL A 714 -2.31 16.43 24.53
N ASP A 715 -2.22 15.42 25.39
CA ASP A 715 -0.94 14.82 25.80
C ASP A 715 -0.20 14.17 24.62
N GLN A 716 -0.92 13.65 23.62
CA GLN A 716 -0.36 12.96 22.44
C GLN A 716 0.16 13.97 21.40
N GLY A 717 1.23 13.61 20.69
CA GLY A 717 1.91 14.46 19.71
C GLY A 717 2.31 13.73 18.43
N LEU A 718 1.53 12.74 17.96
CA LEU A 718 1.86 11.95 16.78
C LEU A 718 1.68 12.75 15.47
N SER A 719 0.43 12.92 15.03
CA SER A 719 0.11 13.49 13.72
C SER A 719 -0.97 14.55 13.78
N SER A 720 -0.94 15.45 12.81
CA SER A 720 -1.82 16.61 12.69
C SER A 720 -1.92 17.05 11.23
N SER A 721 -3.05 17.63 10.82
CA SER A 721 -3.22 18.19 9.47
C SER A 721 -3.94 19.53 9.47
N LEU A 722 -3.55 20.43 8.57
CA LEU A 722 -4.31 21.64 8.23
C LEU A 722 -4.85 21.54 6.80
N PHE A 723 -6.15 21.81 6.59
CA PHE A 723 -6.74 22.00 5.27
C PHE A 723 -7.08 23.48 5.06
N THR A 724 -6.47 24.08 4.04
CA THR A 724 -6.53 25.52 3.71
C THR A 724 -5.92 25.78 2.33
N GLU A 725 -6.27 26.89 1.69
CA GLU A 725 -5.61 27.40 0.47
C GLU A 725 -4.68 28.61 0.78
N ASN A 726 -4.75 29.16 2.00
CA ASN A 726 -3.96 30.30 2.46
C ASN A 726 -2.49 29.91 2.78
N LEU A 727 -1.56 30.44 1.96
CA LEU A 727 -0.12 30.24 2.11
C LEU A 727 0.45 30.75 3.45
N GLY A 728 -0.11 31.82 4.02
CA GLY A 728 0.33 32.35 5.32
C GLY A 728 -0.01 31.41 6.48
N ASP A 729 -1.19 30.82 6.43
CA ASP A 729 -1.67 29.84 7.41
C ASP A 729 -0.85 28.54 7.35
N ILE A 730 -0.43 28.13 6.14
CA ILE A 730 0.50 27.01 5.92
C ILE A 730 1.86 27.27 6.60
N PHE A 731 2.49 28.42 6.35
CA PHE A 731 3.78 28.74 6.97
C PHE A 731 3.70 28.94 8.48
N LYS A 732 2.56 29.42 9.00
CA LYS A 732 2.30 29.46 10.45
C LYS A 732 2.21 28.05 11.04
N TRP A 733 1.48 27.14 10.38
CA TRP A 733 1.20 25.78 10.84
C TRP A 733 2.45 24.88 10.96
N ILE A 734 3.41 25.04 10.05
CA ILE A 734 4.72 24.35 10.11
C ILE A 734 5.78 25.13 10.90
N GLY A 735 5.41 26.28 11.48
CA GLY A 735 6.31 27.17 12.21
C GLY A 735 6.31 26.94 13.73
N PRO A 736 7.14 27.69 14.49
CA PRO A 736 7.29 27.52 15.95
C PRO A 736 6.06 27.93 16.79
N HIS A 737 4.98 28.36 16.13
CA HIS A 737 3.68 28.71 16.72
C HIS A 737 2.53 27.97 16.01
N GLY A 738 2.85 26.83 15.38
CA GLY A 738 1.93 25.92 14.71
C GLY A 738 1.69 24.64 15.49
N SER A 739 1.69 23.50 14.79
CA SER A 739 1.50 22.19 15.42
C SER A 739 2.67 21.78 16.32
N ASP A 740 2.37 21.04 17.38
CA ASP A 740 3.36 20.39 18.25
C ASP A 740 3.47 18.87 18.05
N CYS A 741 2.92 18.36 16.93
CA CYS A 741 3.04 16.96 16.53
C CYS A 741 4.34 16.66 15.78
N GLY A 742 4.79 15.40 15.81
CA GLY A 742 5.95 14.93 15.03
C GLY A 742 5.69 14.84 13.53
N ILE A 743 4.44 14.64 13.12
CA ILE A 743 3.96 14.69 11.74
C ILE A 743 3.00 15.89 11.58
N VAL A 744 3.34 16.81 10.67
CA VAL A 744 2.64 18.09 10.45
C VAL A 744 2.27 18.22 8.98
N ASN A 745 1.03 17.83 8.65
CA ASN A 745 0.55 17.70 7.29
C ASN A 745 -0.26 18.91 6.82
N VAL A 746 -0.33 19.12 5.50
CA VAL A 746 -1.13 20.17 4.85
C VAL A 746 -1.89 19.58 3.66
N ASN A 747 -3.21 19.77 3.61
CA ASN A 747 -4.12 19.26 2.57
C ASN A 747 -4.05 17.73 2.32
N ILE A 748 -3.47 16.99 3.26
CA ILE A 748 -3.37 15.52 3.32
C ILE A 748 -3.70 15.09 4.77
N PRO A 749 -4.46 14.00 5.00
CA PRO A 749 -4.92 13.62 6.33
C PRO A 749 -3.81 13.14 7.28
N THR A 750 -4.15 12.91 8.55
CA THR A 750 -3.20 12.53 9.62
C THR A 750 -2.53 11.18 9.39
N ASN A 751 -3.07 10.34 8.52
CA ASN A 751 -2.52 9.05 8.12
C ASN A 751 -1.70 9.09 6.81
N GLY A 752 -1.39 10.28 6.28
CA GLY A 752 -0.38 10.49 5.25
C GLY A 752 1.02 10.53 5.86
N ALA A 753 1.82 9.50 5.58
CA ALA A 753 3.25 9.40 5.89
C ALA A 753 3.89 8.45 4.87
N GLU A 754 5.21 8.51 4.70
CA GLU A 754 5.96 7.69 3.73
C GLU A 754 7.39 7.41 4.21
N VAL A 755 8.01 6.31 3.75
CA VAL A 755 9.31 5.80 4.26
C VAL A 755 10.48 6.79 4.19
N GLY A 756 10.43 7.80 3.31
CA GLY A 756 11.50 8.80 3.19
C GLY A 756 11.61 9.73 4.41
N GLY A 757 10.50 9.93 5.13
CA GLY A 757 10.44 10.74 6.35
C GLY A 757 10.76 9.95 7.62
N ALA A 758 11.22 10.65 8.66
CA ALA A 758 11.28 10.09 10.00
C ALA A 758 9.85 9.99 10.58
N PHE A 759 9.30 8.78 10.63
CA PHE A 759 7.99 8.54 11.25
C PHE A 759 8.12 8.61 12.78
N GLY A 760 7.18 9.27 13.45
CA GLY A 760 7.02 9.21 14.91
C GLY A 760 6.50 10.52 15.52
N GLY A 761 6.38 10.58 16.84
CA GLY A 761 5.66 11.65 17.53
C GLY A 761 6.29 12.21 18.81
N GLU A 762 5.83 13.41 19.18
CA GLU A 762 6.26 14.18 20.34
C GLU A 762 5.39 13.97 21.58
N LYS A 763 5.72 14.66 22.67
CA LYS A 763 4.97 14.65 23.94
C LYS A 763 4.74 13.21 24.44
N ALA A 764 3.52 12.84 24.82
CA ALA A 764 3.18 11.50 25.29
C ALA A 764 3.06 10.44 24.17
N THR A 765 3.38 10.79 22.92
CA THR A 765 3.69 9.81 21.87
C THR A 765 5.12 9.25 21.98
N GLY A 766 6.03 9.92 22.70
CA GLY A 766 7.23 9.29 23.27
C GLY A 766 8.59 9.73 22.71
N GLY A 767 8.63 10.53 21.64
CA GLY A 767 9.87 11.06 21.07
C GLY A 767 10.71 10.04 20.27
N GLY A 768 10.15 8.86 19.97
CA GLY A 768 10.72 7.94 19.00
C GLY A 768 10.84 8.56 17.60
N ARG A 769 11.70 7.98 16.77
CA ARG A 769 11.64 8.12 15.30
C ARG A 769 12.14 6.87 14.60
N GLU A 770 11.36 6.42 13.62
CA GLU A 770 11.57 5.24 12.79
C GLU A 770 11.82 5.63 11.31
N CYS A 771 12.11 4.63 10.47
CA CYS A 771 12.19 4.74 9.01
C CYS A 771 13.22 5.75 8.46
N GLY A 772 12.80 6.87 7.85
CA GLY A 772 13.65 7.75 7.04
C GLY A 772 14.49 8.78 7.80
N SER A 773 14.88 9.85 7.08
CA SER A 773 15.85 10.88 7.54
C SER A 773 17.11 10.25 8.17
N ASP A 774 17.38 10.54 9.44
CA ASP A 774 18.51 10.06 10.22
C ASP A 774 18.09 9.23 11.45
N SER A 775 16.87 8.66 11.43
CA SER A 775 16.35 7.73 12.45
C SER A 775 17.31 6.56 12.75
N TRP A 776 18.14 6.17 11.78
CA TRP A 776 19.23 5.19 11.94
C TRP A 776 20.19 5.49 13.10
N LYS A 777 20.36 6.77 13.47
CA LYS A 777 21.20 7.20 14.60
C LYS A 777 20.69 6.69 15.96
N ASN A 778 19.40 6.35 16.08
CA ASN A 778 18.83 5.74 17.29
C ASN A 778 19.43 4.35 17.54
N TYR A 779 19.68 3.59 16.47
CA TYR A 779 20.21 2.23 16.47
C TYR A 779 21.74 2.17 16.58
N MET A 780 22.45 3.31 16.42
CA MET A 780 23.92 3.36 16.47
C MET A 780 24.47 4.20 17.63
N ARG A 781 25.65 3.85 18.14
CA ARG A 781 26.40 4.69 19.09
C ARG A 781 27.38 5.61 18.36
N ARG A 782 27.26 6.90 18.66
CA ARG A 782 28.21 7.95 18.28
C ARG A 782 29.44 7.94 19.17
N SER A 783 30.59 8.24 18.59
CA SER A 783 31.85 8.47 19.28
C SER A 783 32.61 9.63 18.64
N THR A 784 33.11 10.56 19.45
CA THR A 784 33.94 11.68 19.00
C THR A 784 35.40 11.31 19.20
N VAL A 785 36.10 11.04 18.11
CA VAL A 785 37.46 10.49 18.12
C VAL A 785 38.45 11.60 17.77
N THR A 786 39.42 11.85 18.65
CA THR A 786 40.57 12.72 18.39
C THR A 786 41.80 11.84 18.18
N ILE A 787 42.47 11.99 17.04
CA ILE A 787 43.68 11.22 16.70
C ILE A 787 44.85 12.21 16.55
N ASN A 788 45.82 12.16 17.46
CA ASN A 788 47.10 12.84 17.28
C ASN A 788 47.98 12.00 16.36
N TYR A 789 48.40 12.56 15.23
CA TYR A 789 49.31 11.90 14.27
C TYR A 789 50.69 12.57 14.20
N SER A 790 50.95 13.59 15.03
CA SER A 790 52.19 14.37 15.00
C SER A 790 53.37 13.78 15.77
N GLY A 791 53.12 12.84 16.67
CA GLY A 791 54.11 12.39 17.67
C GLY A 791 54.44 13.43 18.75
N THR A 792 53.83 14.62 18.72
CA THR A 792 54.08 15.71 19.69
C THR A 792 52.85 15.98 20.54
N ILE A 793 53.04 16.36 21.81
CA ILE A 793 51.95 16.80 22.70
C ILE A 793 52.37 18.13 23.33
N LYS A 794 51.69 19.22 22.98
CA LYS A 794 51.74 20.44 23.79
C LYS A 794 50.80 20.27 24.98
N LEU A 795 51.39 20.23 26.17
CA LEU A 795 50.66 20.19 27.43
C LEU A 795 49.88 21.49 27.64
N ALA A 796 48.70 21.39 28.23
CA ALA A 796 47.93 22.56 28.64
C ALA A 796 48.67 23.32 29.75
N GLN A 797 48.34 24.62 29.92
CA GLN A 797 48.79 25.45 31.04
C GLN A 797 50.32 25.61 31.19
N ASN A 798 51.10 25.33 30.14
CA ASN A 798 52.58 25.38 30.12
C ASN A 798 53.27 24.48 31.19
N ILE A 799 52.58 23.43 31.65
CA ILE A 799 53.15 22.48 32.61
C ILE A 799 54.29 21.69 31.94
N LYS A 800 55.43 21.58 32.63
CA LYS A 800 56.56 20.72 32.25
C LYS A 800 56.64 19.52 33.20
N PHE A 801 56.99 18.34 32.65
CA PHE A 801 57.20 17.09 33.41
C PHE A 801 58.64 16.55 33.29
N GLY A 802 59.56 17.33 32.72
CA GLY A 802 60.99 17.00 32.56
C GLY A 802 61.81 18.26 32.26
N ASP A 803 63.13 18.12 32.21
CA ASP A 803 64.09 19.24 32.20
C ASP A 803 64.34 19.88 30.80
N GLU A 804 63.34 19.87 29.92
CA GLU A 804 63.33 20.60 28.63
C GLU A 804 62.46 21.85 28.69
#